data_AF-A0A6M0IMH4-F1
#
_entry.id   AF-A0A6M0IMH4-F1
#
_cell.length_a   1.000
_cell.length_b   1.000
_cell.length_c   1.000
_cell.angle_alpha   90.00
_cell.angle_beta   90.00
_cell.angle_gamma   90.00
#
_symmetry.space_group_name_H-M   'P 1'
#
loop_
_entity.id
_entity.type
_entity.pdbx_description
1 polymer ?
#
loop_
_entity_poly.entity_id
_entity_poly.type
_entity_poly.pdbx_seq_one_letter_code
_entity_poly.pdbx_strand_id
1 'polypeptide(L)'
;MNGRILRFYLFICLCMTGPAIHSMAQTIATNSLSVSIVCTGSSRTLSIPFSTTGTFASGNVFIAQLSDVNGTFSGTVATIGTLAATPSGTYTGAISASIPTTLTASANYRIRIIASAPARTSTNTQSFVIQPTPGLPSVTVPSPYCASDLAKPLTATATTGGTLNWYGTNASGLPTTTTSTPDTKLIGTTPYYVSQTVNGCISEKAAIPVVVNSRPSVPVITNKSYCVGDVASALSATGISGATLNWYGSPVSGTALSTAPTPGVAVAGSTAYYVSQTINGCESSRATLVVSVNTRPAAPRTVTPTPICQGATTPALTATALFGATLRWWGTSSSGGSFSTTSPTPTTQTSATYYVSQVLNNCESPRSAIAVTINPTPAVPAVVSSLSYCQNITANPLSATASSNATLNWYGANQTGGTASSTATTPGTGTSGTTMYYVSQTSGNCESQRASISIQVRPSPTAPTVTSPVIYCQNRQATPLTASPTAGGTLVWYGTNATGGTASATAPTPTLTATGSTTYYASQTLGGCEGPRVGFVVTVNPTPAAPSVANLSYCQAQKDQPAQAIPALTATGQNLRWYNPDGNTYASAPTPPISQSGTFSVQVTQTVNNCESDKATIQVAVQSVAAPTVPKSVVTYCVDGKSVPLEATGQSGNILHWVDPYGRDMTSAPTPPTLNVNVQPGGDSYYVYQVSPTGCYSARSTIRVIVNAIPTLSLTGSTAIYLGQKAPLRLTFTANPPFSYTITGGYTGLSNTTDTTIFVLPRGATTTYQVSAVTNSCGLGLPGNPATAIVTAQVPTITTSAVNATTLCAGTSLAVPFTTTGIFINGNAFKAELISVADTSKRYEISSGTAASPITATVSGTLASGRYYIRVSGSNPDIGILGSISPTILTIRSKPTATLTGNQSVNLGAPAKLTIAFGGDSPWAVTYADSVQSYSASTSVNPYMVEVRPTRTTTYKLVSVSNGCGSGTISGTATINVMTVLGVEDTTLDPLVQVYPIPTATTVMVDIDLPLTRDQAVLSITTMRGLPIRQLTTRTHHTEIDLSNQPAGIYLLRIQIGDRQSVRKIVKQ
;
A
#
# COMPACT_ATOMS: atom_id res chain seq x y z
N MET A 1 -96.66 -42.66 -81.16
CA MET A 1 -97.78 -43.28 -81.90
C MET A 1 -98.87 -42.22 -82.08
N ASN A 2 -99.22 -41.98 -83.35
CA ASN A 2 -100.30 -41.20 -84.01
C ASN A 2 -101.49 -40.71 -83.14
N GLY A 3 -102.18 -39.58 -83.40
CA GLY A 3 -102.29 -38.66 -84.55
C GLY A 3 -102.99 -37.33 -84.13
N ARG A 4 -102.81 -36.18 -84.80
CA ARG A 4 -103.47 -35.68 -86.04
C ARG A 4 -105.02 -35.57 -85.91
N ILE A 5 -105.76 -34.52 -86.32
CA ILE A 5 -105.57 -33.25 -87.05
C ILE A 5 -106.97 -32.60 -87.29
N LEU A 6 -107.06 -31.29 -87.64
CA LEU A 6 -108.13 -30.56 -88.42
C LEU A 6 -109.54 -30.38 -87.81
N ARG A 7 -110.42 -29.43 -88.21
CA ARG A 7 -110.48 -28.08 -88.85
C ARG A 7 -112.00 -27.79 -89.07
N PHE A 8 -112.34 -26.58 -89.56
CA PHE A 8 -113.51 -26.17 -90.38
C PHE A 8 -114.78 -25.75 -89.63
N TYR A 9 -115.60 -24.75 -90.04
CA TYR A 9 -115.59 -23.55 -90.93
C TYR A 9 -117.07 -23.11 -91.06
N LEU A 10 -117.32 -21.98 -91.75
CA LEU A 10 -118.61 -21.51 -92.35
C LEU A 10 -119.65 -20.86 -91.40
N PHE A 11 -120.47 -19.87 -91.76
CA PHE A 11 -120.58 -18.85 -92.84
C PHE A 11 -121.90 -18.05 -92.61
N ILE A 12 -122.00 -16.81 -93.15
CA ILE A 12 -123.24 -16.09 -93.63
C ILE A 12 -124.28 -15.62 -92.57
N CYS A 13 -125.07 -14.54 -92.69
CA CYS A 13 -125.10 -13.27 -93.44
C CYS A 13 -126.42 -12.53 -93.06
N LEU A 14 -126.39 -11.18 -93.08
CA LEU A 14 -127.47 -10.22 -93.42
C LEU A 14 -128.59 -9.75 -92.43
N CYS A 15 -128.68 -8.41 -92.36
CA CYS A 15 -129.84 -7.49 -92.30
C CYS A 15 -130.47 -6.98 -90.98
N MET A 16 -130.06 -5.73 -90.65
CA MET A 16 -130.82 -4.50 -90.29
C MET A 16 -132.18 -4.55 -89.55
N THR A 17 -132.22 -3.93 -88.35
CA THR A 17 -133.04 -2.74 -87.95
C THR A 17 -132.57 -2.22 -86.57
N GLY A 18 -132.47 -0.90 -86.36
CA GLY A 18 -132.00 -0.26 -85.10
C GLY A 18 -133.08 -0.09 -84.00
N PRO A 19 -132.81 0.68 -82.92
CA PRO A 19 -132.05 0.26 -81.73
C PRO A 19 -132.86 0.33 -80.42
N ALA A 20 -132.49 -0.49 -79.43
CA ALA A 20 -132.83 -0.30 -78.01
C ALA A 20 -131.59 -0.57 -77.13
N ILE A 21 -130.95 0.50 -76.67
CA ILE A 21 -129.76 0.48 -75.81
C ILE A 21 -130.16 -0.07 -74.43
N HIS A 22 -129.75 -1.30 -74.11
CA HIS A 22 -129.83 -1.86 -72.76
C HIS A 22 -128.53 -1.53 -72.00
N SER A 23 -128.65 -0.68 -70.98
CA SER A 23 -127.61 -0.42 -69.99
C SER A 23 -127.28 -1.69 -69.21
N MET A 24 -126.03 -2.17 -69.26
CA MET A 24 -125.55 -3.26 -68.40
C MET A 24 -125.10 -2.69 -67.04
N ALA A 25 -125.60 -3.25 -65.95
CA ALA A 25 -125.25 -2.83 -64.60
C ALA A 25 -123.74 -3.03 -64.33
N GLN A 26 -123.06 -2.00 -63.80
CA GLN A 26 -121.66 -2.11 -63.43
C GLN A 26 -121.48 -3.07 -62.23
N THR A 27 -120.52 -3.99 -62.29
CA THR A 27 -120.19 -4.91 -61.18
C THR A 27 -118.67 -5.00 -60.94
N ILE A 28 -118.28 -5.42 -59.74
CA ILE A 28 -116.88 -5.71 -59.35
C ILE A 28 -116.84 -7.15 -58.84
N ALA A 29 -115.88 -7.94 -59.31
CA ALA A 29 -115.62 -9.29 -58.81
C ALA A 29 -114.18 -9.36 -58.27
N THR A 30 -114.01 -9.86 -57.06
CA THR A 30 -112.69 -10.24 -56.54
C THR A 30 -112.32 -11.62 -57.07
N ASN A 31 -111.07 -11.79 -57.48
CA ASN A 31 -110.53 -13.07 -57.92
C ASN A 31 -109.80 -13.77 -56.76
N SER A 32 -109.45 -15.04 -56.94
CA SER A 32 -108.71 -15.82 -55.94
C SER A 32 -107.38 -15.15 -55.58
N LEU A 33 -107.12 -15.01 -54.28
CA LEU A 33 -105.82 -14.56 -53.77
C LEU A 33 -104.74 -15.61 -54.10
N SER A 34 -103.54 -15.15 -54.45
CA SER A 34 -102.38 -16.01 -54.73
C SER A 34 -101.75 -16.62 -53.47
N VAL A 35 -102.24 -16.26 -52.28
CA VAL A 35 -101.78 -16.73 -50.97
C VAL A 35 -102.96 -17.05 -50.07
N SER A 36 -102.82 -18.11 -49.26
CA SER A 36 -103.80 -18.53 -48.25
C SER A 36 -103.41 -18.12 -46.82
N ILE A 37 -102.16 -17.70 -46.60
CA ILE A 37 -101.61 -17.25 -45.31
C ILE A 37 -100.82 -15.96 -45.53
N VAL A 38 -101.04 -14.96 -44.68
CA VAL A 38 -100.31 -13.68 -44.67
C VAL A 38 -99.84 -13.35 -43.26
N CYS A 39 -98.59 -12.91 -43.13
CA CYS A 39 -97.98 -12.62 -41.84
C CYS A 39 -98.09 -11.13 -41.50
N THR A 40 -98.56 -10.80 -40.30
CA THR A 40 -98.66 -9.40 -39.86
C THR A 40 -97.28 -8.77 -39.79
N GLY A 41 -97.14 -7.56 -40.34
CA GLY A 41 -95.85 -6.87 -40.39
C GLY A 41 -94.84 -7.43 -41.38
N SER A 42 -95.23 -8.37 -42.24
CA SER A 42 -94.37 -8.74 -43.37
C SER A 42 -94.20 -7.53 -44.32
N SER A 43 -92.96 -7.27 -44.76
CA SER A 43 -92.65 -6.20 -45.72
C SER A 43 -93.09 -6.50 -47.15
N ARG A 44 -93.81 -7.61 -47.36
CA ARG A 44 -94.31 -8.04 -48.66
C ARG A 44 -95.73 -7.50 -48.88
N THR A 45 -95.94 -6.78 -49.97
CA THR A 45 -97.27 -6.31 -50.36
C THR A 45 -98.13 -7.50 -50.85
N LEU A 46 -99.38 -7.56 -50.38
CA LEU A 46 -100.39 -8.53 -50.82
C LEU A 46 -101.02 -8.05 -52.13
N SER A 47 -101.00 -8.88 -53.18
CA SER A 47 -101.66 -8.57 -54.45
C SER A 47 -103.10 -9.07 -54.45
N ILE A 48 -104.07 -8.17 -54.61
CA ILE A 48 -105.52 -8.48 -54.56
C ILE A 48 -106.11 -8.35 -55.97
N PRO A 49 -106.27 -9.45 -56.72
CA PRO A 49 -106.77 -9.41 -58.08
C PRO A 49 -108.27 -9.16 -58.13
N PHE A 50 -108.72 -8.35 -59.10
CA PHE A 50 -110.13 -8.06 -59.35
C PHE A 50 -110.41 -7.74 -60.82
N SER A 51 -111.67 -7.87 -61.20
CA SER A 51 -112.19 -7.51 -62.52
C SER A 51 -113.53 -6.79 -62.41
N THR A 52 -113.83 -5.93 -63.38
CA THR A 52 -115.11 -5.22 -63.45
C THR A 52 -115.86 -5.51 -64.75
N THR A 53 -117.19 -5.50 -64.67
CA THR A 53 -118.07 -5.48 -65.86
C THR A 53 -118.80 -4.14 -65.92
N GLY A 54 -118.98 -3.59 -67.12
CA GLY A 54 -119.49 -2.23 -67.32
C GLY A 54 -118.42 -1.14 -67.10
N THR A 55 -118.63 0.01 -67.71
CA THR A 55 -117.64 1.10 -67.73
C THR A 55 -117.64 1.88 -66.41
N PHE A 56 -116.47 1.98 -65.77
CA PHE A 56 -116.24 2.89 -64.65
C PHE A 56 -115.55 4.16 -65.16
N ALA A 57 -116.00 5.33 -64.71
CA ALA A 57 -115.46 6.61 -65.16
C ALA A 57 -114.03 6.83 -64.65
N SER A 58 -113.22 7.53 -65.45
CA SER A 58 -111.90 8.00 -65.06
C SER A 58 -111.99 8.81 -63.76
N GLY A 59 -111.15 8.50 -62.78
CA GLY A 59 -111.18 9.09 -61.43
C GLY A 59 -111.97 8.27 -60.40
N ASN A 60 -112.63 7.17 -60.79
CA ASN A 60 -113.13 6.20 -59.81
C ASN A 60 -111.95 5.59 -59.04
N VAL A 61 -112.10 5.39 -57.73
CA VAL A 61 -111.10 4.72 -56.91
C VAL A 61 -111.66 3.39 -56.42
N PHE A 62 -110.98 2.31 -56.77
CA PHE A 62 -111.16 0.99 -56.20
C PHE A 62 -110.37 0.90 -54.89
N ILE A 63 -111.04 0.58 -53.80
CA ILE A 63 -110.48 0.52 -52.44
C ILE A 63 -110.59 -0.90 -51.95
N ALA A 64 -109.46 -1.55 -51.71
CA ALA A 64 -109.39 -2.84 -51.04
C ALA A 64 -109.59 -2.63 -49.54
N GLN A 65 -110.60 -3.30 -49.01
CA GLN A 65 -110.99 -3.30 -47.61
C GLN A 65 -110.76 -4.68 -47.00
N LEU A 66 -110.26 -4.70 -45.77
CA LEU A 66 -110.07 -5.92 -44.97
C LEU A 66 -111.19 -6.05 -43.93
N SER A 67 -111.75 -7.25 -43.80
CA SER A 67 -112.74 -7.56 -42.78
C SER A 67 -112.16 -7.53 -41.37
N ASP A 68 -113.04 -7.60 -40.37
CA ASP A 68 -112.62 -7.95 -39.01
C ASP A 68 -112.15 -9.42 -38.90
N VAL A 69 -111.74 -9.80 -37.69
CA VAL A 69 -111.22 -11.14 -37.33
C VAL A 69 -112.22 -12.27 -37.58
N ASN A 70 -113.52 -11.97 -37.70
CA ASN A 70 -114.59 -12.94 -37.96
C ASN A 70 -114.97 -13.01 -39.44
N GLY A 71 -114.30 -12.24 -40.31
CA GLY A 71 -114.60 -12.23 -41.73
C GLY A 71 -115.77 -11.33 -42.11
N THR A 72 -116.15 -10.40 -41.23
CA THR A 72 -117.29 -9.48 -41.42
C THR A 72 -116.81 -8.05 -41.67
N PHE A 73 -117.55 -7.30 -42.49
CA PHE A 73 -117.25 -5.90 -42.82
C PHE A 73 -118.19 -4.95 -42.08
N SER A 74 -118.22 -5.06 -40.75
CA SER A 74 -119.02 -4.22 -39.85
C SER A 74 -118.14 -3.25 -39.08
N GLY A 75 -118.65 -2.05 -38.77
CA GLY A 75 -117.91 -1.02 -38.04
C GLY A 75 -116.84 -0.30 -38.89
N THR A 76 -115.73 0.10 -38.27
CA THR A 76 -114.61 0.75 -38.96
C THR A 76 -113.82 -0.28 -39.77
N VAL A 77 -114.06 -0.31 -41.08
CA VAL A 77 -113.40 -1.24 -42.01
C VAL A 77 -112.04 -0.70 -42.43
N ALA A 78 -110.99 -1.52 -42.33
CA ALA A 78 -109.63 -1.10 -42.66
C ALA A 78 -109.41 -1.06 -44.17
N THR A 79 -108.99 0.10 -44.69
CA THR A 79 -108.48 0.24 -46.06
C THR A 79 -107.04 -0.27 -46.10
N ILE A 80 -106.78 -1.27 -46.95
CA ILE A 80 -105.46 -1.91 -47.08
C ILE A 80 -104.76 -1.58 -48.39
N GLY A 81 -105.46 -1.02 -49.38
CA GLY A 81 -104.89 -0.55 -50.64
C GLY A 81 -105.92 0.15 -51.52
N THR A 82 -105.46 0.96 -52.47
CA THR A 82 -106.32 1.66 -53.43
C THR A 82 -105.74 1.62 -54.84
N LEU A 83 -106.62 1.71 -55.85
CA LEU A 83 -106.25 1.82 -57.27
C LEU A 83 -107.23 2.75 -57.98
N ALA A 84 -106.72 3.79 -58.65
CA ALA A 84 -107.55 4.72 -59.42
C ALA A 84 -107.76 4.23 -60.86
N ALA A 85 -108.97 4.42 -61.37
CA ALA A 85 -109.43 4.13 -62.71
C ALA A 85 -108.96 5.22 -63.69
N THR A 86 -108.06 4.91 -64.62
CA THR A 86 -107.60 5.81 -65.68
C THR A 86 -107.21 5.01 -66.95
N PRO A 87 -107.76 5.30 -68.17
CA PRO A 87 -108.96 6.08 -68.51
C PRO A 87 -110.25 5.25 -68.36
N SER A 88 -111.43 5.86 -68.47
CA SER A 88 -112.74 5.20 -68.29
C SER A 88 -112.85 3.87 -69.05
N GLY A 89 -113.23 2.78 -68.37
CA GLY A 89 -113.27 1.45 -68.97
C GLY A 89 -113.68 0.33 -68.02
N THR A 90 -113.57 -0.91 -68.50
CA THR A 90 -113.55 -2.11 -67.66
C THR A 90 -112.11 -2.38 -67.21
N TYR A 91 -111.92 -2.77 -65.96
CA TYR A 91 -110.60 -3.00 -65.38
C TYR A 91 -110.44 -4.47 -65.02
N THR A 92 -109.28 -5.03 -65.34
CA THR A 92 -108.82 -6.32 -64.82
C THR A 92 -107.38 -6.14 -64.37
N GLY A 93 -107.10 -6.36 -63.09
CA GLY A 93 -105.80 -6.07 -62.49
C GLY A 93 -105.75 -6.46 -61.02
N ALA A 94 -104.79 -5.95 -60.27
CA ALA A 94 -104.68 -6.21 -58.84
C ALA A 94 -104.36 -4.93 -58.05
N ILE A 95 -104.91 -4.84 -56.82
CA ILE A 95 -104.59 -3.80 -55.85
C ILE A 95 -103.44 -4.32 -54.98
N SER A 96 -102.33 -3.58 -54.93
CA SER A 96 -101.26 -3.83 -53.96
C SER A 96 -101.70 -3.34 -52.59
N ALA A 97 -101.70 -4.23 -51.60
CA ALA A 97 -102.17 -3.94 -50.25
C ALA A 97 -101.13 -4.25 -49.18
N SER A 98 -101.16 -3.50 -48.09
CA SER A 98 -100.37 -3.76 -46.89
C SER A 98 -101.26 -4.24 -45.75
N ILE A 99 -100.84 -5.29 -45.06
CA ILE A 99 -101.57 -5.84 -43.91
C ILE A 99 -101.06 -5.15 -42.63
N PRO A 100 -101.94 -4.53 -41.81
CA PRO A 100 -101.56 -3.92 -40.55
C PRO A 100 -100.85 -4.90 -39.61
N THR A 101 -99.88 -4.39 -38.85
CA THR A 101 -99.03 -5.20 -37.95
C THR A 101 -99.74 -5.65 -36.67
N THR A 102 -100.84 -4.99 -36.30
CA THR A 102 -101.55 -5.16 -35.02
C THR A 102 -102.74 -6.11 -35.07
N LEU A 103 -102.93 -6.84 -36.17
CA LEU A 103 -104.08 -7.74 -36.33
C LEU A 103 -103.92 -9.03 -35.51
N THR A 104 -105.03 -9.49 -34.94
CA THR A 104 -105.13 -10.78 -34.24
C THR A 104 -105.10 -11.94 -35.22
N ALA A 105 -104.49 -13.07 -34.85
CA ALA A 105 -104.45 -14.25 -35.70
C ALA A 105 -105.86 -14.81 -35.96
N SER A 106 -106.23 -15.04 -37.23
CA SER A 106 -107.50 -15.69 -37.60
C SER A 106 -107.48 -16.21 -39.02
N ALA A 107 -108.24 -17.28 -39.27
CA ALA A 107 -108.44 -17.89 -40.59
C ALA A 107 -109.63 -17.30 -41.37
N ASN A 108 -110.37 -16.36 -40.77
CA ASN A 108 -111.65 -15.90 -41.30
C ASN A 108 -111.55 -14.58 -42.08
N TYR A 109 -110.38 -13.94 -42.15
CA TYR A 109 -110.25 -12.65 -42.84
C TYR A 109 -110.66 -12.76 -44.30
N ARG A 110 -111.41 -11.77 -44.77
CA ARG A 110 -111.84 -11.62 -46.16
C ARG A 110 -111.51 -10.23 -46.65
N ILE A 111 -111.36 -10.10 -47.97
CA ILE A 111 -111.16 -8.81 -48.63
C ILE A 111 -112.35 -8.53 -49.54
N ARG A 112 -112.77 -7.27 -49.57
CA ARG A 112 -113.70 -6.77 -50.60
C ARG A 112 -113.13 -5.53 -51.23
N ILE A 113 -113.62 -5.22 -52.42
CA ILE A 113 -113.26 -4.00 -53.13
C ILE A 113 -114.51 -3.15 -53.25
N ILE A 114 -114.40 -1.89 -52.86
CA ILE A 114 -115.44 -0.88 -53.08
C ILE A 114 -114.95 0.12 -54.12
N ALA A 115 -115.84 0.55 -55.01
CA ALA A 115 -115.60 1.63 -55.97
C ALA A 115 -116.27 2.92 -55.49
N SER A 116 -115.66 4.07 -55.77
CA SER A 116 -116.17 5.38 -55.32
C SER A 116 -117.36 5.91 -56.14
N ALA A 117 -117.35 5.79 -57.48
CA ALA A 117 -118.41 6.35 -58.34
C ALA A 117 -118.49 5.70 -59.77
N PRO A 118 -119.54 4.92 -60.11
CA PRO A 118 -120.69 4.58 -59.28
C PRO A 118 -120.25 3.68 -58.12
N ALA A 119 -120.89 3.88 -56.96
CA ALA A 119 -120.61 3.07 -55.78
C ALA A 119 -121.02 1.61 -56.04
N ARG A 120 -120.04 0.71 -55.96
CA ARG A 120 -120.22 -0.73 -56.09
C ARG A 120 -119.33 -1.44 -55.09
N THR A 121 -119.84 -2.51 -54.53
CA THR A 121 -119.08 -3.40 -53.65
C THR A 121 -118.95 -4.73 -54.35
N SER A 122 -117.74 -5.29 -54.35
CA SER A 122 -117.48 -6.60 -54.92
C SER A 122 -118.06 -7.71 -54.05
N THR A 123 -118.07 -8.92 -54.60
CA THR A 123 -118.07 -10.12 -53.75
C THR A 123 -116.84 -10.13 -52.85
N ASN A 124 -116.98 -10.71 -51.66
CA ASN A 124 -115.85 -10.95 -50.77
C ASN A 124 -114.96 -12.05 -51.34
N THR A 125 -113.66 -11.96 -51.10
CA THR A 125 -112.75 -13.09 -51.35
C THR A 125 -113.12 -14.29 -50.48
N GLN A 126 -112.63 -15.46 -50.86
CA GLN A 126 -112.46 -16.57 -49.94
C GLN A 126 -111.66 -16.14 -48.69
N SER A 127 -111.95 -16.78 -47.55
CA SER A 127 -111.25 -16.46 -46.30
C SER A 127 -109.80 -16.89 -46.37
N PHE A 128 -108.90 -16.10 -45.77
CA PHE A 128 -107.48 -16.39 -45.69
C PHE A 128 -106.97 -16.16 -44.27
N VAL A 129 -105.84 -16.77 -43.96
CA VAL A 129 -105.25 -16.73 -42.62
C VAL A 129 -104.34 -15.52 -42.48
N ILE A 130 -104.55 -14.74 -41.42
CA ILE A 130 -103.57 -13.77 -40.94
C ILE A 130 -102.98 -14.32 -39.63
N GLN A 131 -101.65 -14.36 -39.50
CA GLN A 131 -100.95 -14.78 -38.28
C GLN A 131 -99.78 -13.84 -37.93
N PRO A 132 -99.35 -13.76 -36.66
CA PRO A 132 -98.19 -12.98 -36.26
C PRO A 132 -96.88 -13.53 -36.83
N THR A 133 -95.95 -12.63 -37.14
CA THR A 133 -94.58 -13.03 -37.50
C THR A 133 -93.87 -13.65 -36.27
N PRO A 134 -93.26 -14.85 -36.37
CA PRO A 134 -92.59 -15.50 -35.25
C PRO A 134 -91.36 -14.72 -34.77
N GLY A 135 -91.04 -14.82 -33.47
CA GLY A 135 -89.78 -14.33 -32.93
C GLY A 135 -88.56 -15.06 -33.53
N LEU A 136 -87.35 -14.55 -33.31
CA LEU A 136 -86.13 -15.20 -33.78
C LEU A 136 -85.93 -16.58 -33.11
N PRO A 137 -85.32 -17.57 -33.78
CA PRO A 137 -84.94 -18.82 -33.13
C PRO A 137 -83.89 -18.57 -32.05
N SER A 138 -83.89 -19.39 -30.98
CA SER A 138 -82.87 -19.30 -29.93
C SER A 138 -81.57 -19.96 -30.41
N VAL A 139 -80.45 -19.24 -30.34
CA VAL A 139 -79.15 -19.73 -30.82
C VAL A 139 -78.16 -19.95 -29.67
N THR A 140 -77.31 -20.96 -29.79
CA THR A 140 -76.18 -21.19 -28.86
C THR A 140 -74.89 -20.72 -29.52
N VAL A 141 -74.15 -19.84 -28.85
CA VAL A 141 -72.83 -19.41 -29.33
C VAL A 141 -71.80 -20.49 -28.95
N PRO A 142 -71.09 -21.10 -29.92
CA PRO A 142 -70.04 -22.06 -29.61
C PRO A 142 -68.85 -21.38 -28.94
N SER A 143 -68.09 -22.12 -28.12
CA SER A 143 -66.78 -21.66 -27.66
C SER A 143 -65.86 -21.36 -28.86
N PRO A 144 -64.92 -20.41 -28.74
CA PRO A 144 -63.95 -20.15 -29.81
C PRO A 144 -63.21 -21.42 -30.24
N TYR A 145 -63.06 -21.60 -31.55
CA TYR A 145 -62.27 -22.68 -32.14
C TYR A 145 -60.82 -22.23 -32.34
N CYS A 146 -59.88 -23.17 -32.43
CA CYS A 146 -58.56 -22.87 -32.96
C CYS A 146 -58.51 -23.11 -34.46
N ALA A 147 -57.61 -22.39 -35.13
CA ALA A 147 -57.41 -22.54 -36.57
C ALA A 147 -57.22 -24.02 -36.95
N SER A 148 -58.03 -24.48 -37.90
CA SER A 148 -58.09 -25.85 -38.42
C SER A 148 -58.60 -26.94 -37.48
N ASP A 149 -59.19 -26.59 -36.33
CA ASP A 149 -59.87 -27.59 -35.48
C ASP A 149 -61.12 -28.15 -36.16
N LEU A 150 -61.51 -29.37 -35.80
CA LEU A 150 -62.79 -29.91 -36.23
C LEU A 150 -63.94 -29.19 -35.49
N ALA A 151 -64.69 -28.35 -36.20
CA ALA A 151 -65.89 -27.72 -35.65
C ALA A 151 -67.08 -28.68 -35.61
N LYS A 152 -67.96 -28.47 -34.63
CA LYS A 152 -69.25 -29.16 -34.55
C LYS A 152 -70.32 -28.36 -35.33
N PRO A 153 -71.36 -29.03 -35.85
CA PRO A 153 -72.49 -28.34 -36.47
C PRO A 153 -73.15 -27.36 -35.48
N LEU A 154 -73.57 -26.19 -35.97
CA LEU A 154 -74.21 -25.17 -35.14
C LEU A 154 -75.59 -25.63 -34.64
N THR A 155 -75.98 -25.14 -33.47
CA THR A 155 -77.25 -25.48 -32.83
C THR A 155 -78.13 -24.24 -32.65
N ALA A 156 -79.39 -24.38 -33.06
CA ALA A 156 -80.44 -23.42 -32.77
C ALA A 156 -81.71 -24.20 -32.40
N THR A 157 -82.60 -23.57 -31.65
CA THR A 157 -83.88 -24.15 -31.21
C THR A 157 -85.02 -23.31 -31.77
N ALA A 158 -85.91 -23.95 -32.54
CA ALA A 158 -87.13 -23.32 -33.02
C ALA A 158 -88.17 -23.23 -31.89
N THR A 159 -89.04 -22.22 -31.97
CA THR A 159 -90.28 -22.15 -31.19
C THR A 159 -91.15 -23.37 -31.47
N THR A 160 -91.89 -23.87 -30.48
CA THR A 160 -92.74 -25.06 -30.59
C THR A 160 -93.60 -25.05 -31.86
N GLY A 161 -93.48 -26.11 -32.68
CA GLY A 161 -94.18 -26.23 -33.96
C GLY A 161 -93.48 -25.59 -35.16
N GLY A 162 -92.29 -25.00 -34.97
CA GLY A 162 -91.49 -24.37 -36.02
C GLY A 162 -90.41 -25.25 -36.65
N THR A 163 -89.98 -24.89 -37.85
CA THR A 163 -88.84 -25.49 -38.57
C THR A 163 -87.73 -24.47 -38.81
N LEU A 164 -86.47 -24.84 -38.63
CA LEU A 164 -85.32 -23.95 -38.84
C LEU A 164 -84.91 -23.86 -40.32
N ASN A 165 -84.49 -22.67 -40.73
CA ASN A 165 -83.92 -22.39 -42.04
C ASN A 165 -82.52 -21.78 -41.89
N TRP A 166 -81.50 -22.45 -42.40
CA TRP A 166 -80.09 -22.05 -42.28
C TRP A 166 -79.58 -21.37 -43.56
N TYR A 167 -78.75 -20.33 -43.40
CA TYR A 167 -78.25 -19.50 -44.51
C TYR A 167 -76.72 -19.48 -44.62
N GLY A 168 -76.01 -20.26 -43.80
CA GLY A 168 -74.55 -20.21 -43.73
C GLY A 168 -74.06 -18.81 -43.32
N THR A 169 -72.98 -18.34 -43.94
CA THR A 169 -72.39 -17.02 -43.69
C THR A 169 -73.04 -15.90 -44.53
N ASN A 170 -73.90 -16.24 -45.49
CA ASN A 170 -74.53 -15.26 -46.36
C ASN A 170 -75.96 -14.96 -45.89
N ALA A 171 -76.16 -13.81 -45.24
CA ALA A 171 -77.47 -13.37 -44.78
C ALA A 171 -78.53 -13.27 -45.89
N SER A 172 -78.16 -13.19 -47.16
CA SER A 172 -79.08 -13.12 -48.32
C SER A 172 -79.16 -14.43 -49.12
N GLY A 173 -78.55 -15.51 -48.64
CA GLY A 173 -78.54 -16.81 -49.31
C GLY A 173 -79.92 -17.51 -49.37
N LEU A 174 -80.01 -18.59 -50.15
CA LEU A 174 -81.17 -19.49 -50.13
C LEU A 174 -81.18 -20.31 -48.83
N PRO A 175 -82.35 -20.49 -48.19
CA PRO A 175 -82.44 -21.29 -46.96
C PRO A 175 -82.18 -22.77 -47.23
N THR A 176 -81.50 -23.42 -46.30
CA THR A 176 -81.27 -24.87 -46.27
C THR A 176 -81.81 -25.47 -44.98
N THR A 177 -82.22 -26.74 -45.00
CA THR A 177 -82.67 -27.47 -43.80
C THR A 177 -81.51 -28.11 -43.02
N THR A 178 -80.32 -28.14 -43.62
CA THR A 178 -79.09 -28.67 -43.02
C THR A 178 -78.36 -27.58 -42.23
N THR A 179 -78.03 -27.87 -40.97
CA THR A 179 -77.22 -26.95 -40.16
C THR A 179 -75.82 -26.75 -40.76
N SER A 180 -75.26 -25.55 -40.58
CA SER A 180 -73.90 -25.24 -41.01
C SER A 180 -72.87 -25.78 -40.03
N THR A 181 -71.83 -26.44 -40.54
CA THR A 181 -70.61 -26.72 -39.78
C THR A 181 -69.59 -25.62 -40.09
N PRO A 182 -69.13 -24.84 -39.10
CA PRO A 182 -68.23 -23.73 -39.37
C PRO A 182 -66.89 -24.18 -39.97
N ASP A 183 -66.34 -23.40 -40.91
CA ASP A 183 -64.96 -23.57 -41.37
C ASP A 183 -63.99 -22.87 -40.40
N THR A 184 -63.14 -23.65 -39.76
CA THR A 184 -62.13 -23.18 -38.80
C THR A 184 -60.80 -22.81 -39.48
N LYS A 185 -60.68 -22.87 -40.80
CA LYS A 185 -59.46 -22.41 -41.50
C LYS A 185 -59.35 -20.89 -41.53
N LEU A 186 -60.47 -20.18 -41.54
CA LEU A 186 -60.51 -18.72 -41.59
C LEU A 186 -60.48 -18.14 -40.17
N ILE A 187 -59.38 -17.48 -39.82
CA ILE A 187 -59.18 -16.84 -38.51
C ILE A 187 -60.02 -15.56 -38.42
N GLY A 188 -60.62 -15.31 -37.26
CA GLY A 188 -61.47 -14.15 -36.97
C GLY A 188 -62.89 -14.53 -36.58
N THR A 189 -63.78 -13.53 -36.54
CA THR A 189 -65.19 -13.72 -36.19
C THR A 189 -66.04 -13.73 -37.45
N THR A 190 -66.71 -14.85 -37.73
CA THR A 190 -67.62 -15.01 -38.88
C THR A 190 -69.05 -15.25 -38.40
N PRO A 191 -70.04 -14.41 -38.79
CA PRO A 191 -71.44 -14.62 -38.43
C PRO A 191 -72.10 -15.69 -39.31
N TYR A 192 -72.88 -16.58 -38.69
CA TYR A 192 -73.75 -17.55 -39.37
C TYR A 192 -75.21 -17.22 -39.08
N TYR A 193 -76.10 -17.41 -40.06
CA TYR A 193 -77.49 -16.94 -39.95
C TYR A 193 -78.51 -18.09 -40.00
N VAL A 194 -79.53 -17.98 -39.13
CA VAL A 194 -80.65 -18.94 -39.06
C VAL A 194 -81.97 -18.20 -38.79
N SER A 195 -83.04 -18.60 -39.47
CA SER A 195 -84.42 -18.16 -39.18
C SER A 195 -85.29 -19.37 -38.87
N GLN A 196 -86.56 -19.13 -38.52
CA GLN A 196 -87.54 -20.20 -38.36
C GLN A 196 -88.83 -19.91 -39.11
N THR A 197 -89.50 -20.97 -39.55
CA THR A 197 -90.86 -20.93 -40.09
C THR A 197 -91.80 -21.53 -39.05
N VAL A 198 -92.80 -20.77 -38.59
CA VAL A 198 -93.86 -21.27 -37.70
C VAL A 198 -95.20 -20.97 -38.37
N ASN A 199 -96.04 -21.98 -38.55
CA ASN A 199 -97.38 -21.86 -39.17
C ASN A 199 -97.39 -21.08 -40.52
N GLY A 200 -96.35 -21.26 -41.35
CA GLY A 200 -96.22 -20.61 -42.66
C GLY A 200 -95.58 -19.22 -42.64
N CYS A 201 -95.27 -18.65 -41.47
CA CYS A 201 -94.60 -17.36 -41.33
C CYS A 201 -93.12 -17.51 -40.97
N ILE A 202 -92.24 -16.72 -41.60
CA ILE A 202 -90.79 -16.77 -41.40
C ILE A 202 -90.35 -15.62 -40.47
N SER A 203 -89.52 -15.92 -39.46
CA SER A 203 -88.94 -14.92 -38.55
C SER A 203 -87.84 -14.08 -39.20
N GLU A 204 -87.40 -13.02 -38.51
CA GLU A 204 -86.08 -12.43 -38.78
C GLU A 204 -84.94 -13.43 -38.50
N LYS A 205 -83.74 -13.16 -39.03
CA LYS A 205 -82.57 -14.05 -38.91
C LYS A 205 -81.79 -13.78 -37.62
N ALA A 206 -81.55 -14.81 -36.82
CA ALA A 206 -80.59 -14.78 -35.72
C ALA A 206 -79.17 -14.98 -36.25
N ALA A 207 -78.20 -14.25 -35.70
CA ALA A 207 -76.79 -14.37 -36.02
C ALA A 207 -76.04 -15.15 -34.92
N ILE A 208 -75.20 -16.11 -35.34
CA ILE A 208 -74.31 -16.90 -34.49
C ILE A 208 -72.87 -16.46 -34.79
N PRO A 209 -72.21 -15.69 -33.92
CA PRO A 209 -70.81 -15.31 -34.12
C PRO A 209 -69.90 -16.52 -33.83
N VAL A 210 -69.22 -17.03 -34.85
CA VAL A 210 -68.19 -18.06 -34.69
C VAL A 210 -66.83 -17.41 -34.66
N VAL A 211 -66.10 -17.56 -33.56
CA VAL A 211 -64.74 -17.05 -33.39
C VAL A 211 -63.74 -18.17 -33.64
N VAL A 212 -62.77 -17.92 -34.52
CA VAL A 212 -61.64 -18.81 -34.79
C VAL A 212 -60.35 -18.08 -34.45
N ASN A 213 -59.63 -18.54 -33.43
CA ASN A 213 -58.37 -17.98 -32.98
C ASN A 213 -57.19 -18.56 -33.78
N SER A 214 -56.17 -17.75 -34.04
CA SER A 214 -54.90 -18.25 -34.60
C SER A 214 -54.20 -19.17 -33.59
N ARG A 215 -53.52 -20.20 -34.10
CA ARG A 215 -52.58 -20.96 -33.25
C ARG A 215 -51.33 -20.12 -33.02
N PRO A 216 -50.85 -19.96 -31.78
CA PRO A 216 -49.60 -19.26 -31.52
C PRO A 216 -48.41 -19.97 -32.19
N SER A 217 -47.31 -19.25 -32.42
CA SER A 217 -46.05 -19.86 -32.83
C SER A 217 -45.51 -20.80 -31.75
N VAL A 218 -44.52 -21.64 -32.05
CA VAL A 218 -43.83 -22.41 -31.00
C VAL A 218 -43.02 -21.48 -30.09
N PRO A 219 -42.85 -21.80 -28.79
CA PRO A 219 -42.00 -21.02 -27.90
C PRO A 219 -40.52 -21.10 -28.32
N VAL A 220 -39.73 -20.08 -27.97
CA VAL A 220 -38.30 -20.03 -28.29
C VAL A 220 -37.51 -20.86 -27.27
N ILE A 221 -36.62 -21.72 -27.76
CA ILE A 221 -35.81 -22.64 -26.95
C ILE A 221 -34.31 -22.47 -27.22
N THR A 222 -33.50 -22.95 -26.29
CA THR A 222 -32.04 -23.08 -26.45
C THR A 222 -31.60 -24.43 -25.96
N ASN A 223 -30.87 -25.19 -26.79
CA ASN A 223 -30.29 -26.48 -26.39
C ASN A 223 -29.33 -26.31 -25.21
N LYS A 224 -29.25 -27.32 -24.35
CA LYS A 224 -28.37 -27.32 -23.16
C LYS A 224 -27.34 -28.44 -23.24
N SER A 225 -26.13 -28.17 -22.77
CA SER A 225 -25.08 -29.17 -22.62
C SER A 225 -24.65 -29.22 -21.15
N TYR A 226 -24.51 -30.44 -20.63
CA TYR A 226 -24.02 -30.74 -19.29
C TYR A 226 -22.92 -31.78 -19.35
N CYS A 227 -22.20 -31.92 -18.25
CA CYS A 227 -21.30 -33.03 -17.97
C CYS A 227 -21.95 -34.00 -17.00
N VAL A 228 -21.52 -35.26 -17.05
CA VAL A 228 -21.97 -36.27 -16.07
C VAL A 228 -21.74 -35.76 -14.64
N GLY A 229 -22.81 -35.73 -13.85
CA GLY A 229 -22.82 -35.28 -12.46
C GLY A 229 -22.89 -33.76 -12.24
N ASP A 230 -23.12 -32.95 -13.28
CA ASP A 230 -23.42 -31.52 -13.11
C ASP A 230 -24.70 -31.30 -12.30
N VAL A 231 -24.91 -30.07 -11.82
CA VAL A 231 -26.20 -29.67 -11.23
C VAL A 231 -27.06 -29.07 -12.35
N ALA A 232 -28.06 -29.82 -12.82
CA ALA A 232 -29.00 -29.34 -13.83
C ALA A 232 -30.12 -28.51 -13.21
N SER A 233 -30.51 -27.43 -13.90
CA SER A 233 -31.69 -26.62 -13.55
C SER A 233 -32.88 -27.03 -14.40
N ALA A 234 -34.09 -26.73 -13.92
CA ALA A 234 -35.30 -26.89 -14.72
C ALA A 234 -35.16 -26.16 -16.06
N LEU A 235 -35.59 -26.82 -17.14
CA LEU A 235 -35.53 -26.24 -18.47
C LEU A 235 -36.39 -24.98 -18.57
N SER A 236 -36.02 -24.09 -19.48
CA SER A 236 -36.77 -22.87 -19.74
C SER A 236 -36.99 -22.69 -21.23
N ALA A 237 -38.08 -22.00 -21.55
CA ALA A 237 -38.45 -21.58 -22.89
C ALA A 237 -39.10 -20.20 -22.79
N THR A 238 -38.99 -19.41 -23.83
CA THR A 238 -39.58 -18.07 -23.87
C THR A 238 -40.86 -18.11 -24.68
N GLY A 239 -41.99 -17.91 -24.00
CA GLY A 239 -43.30 -17.81 -24.63
C GLY A 239 -43.67 -16.38 -25.05
N ILE A 240 -44.74 -16.26 -25.82
CA ILE A 240 -45.41 -14.99 -26.13
C ILE A 240 -46.02 -14.44 -24.83
N SER A 241 -46.04 -13.11 -24.66
CA SER A 241 -46.62 -12.46 -23.48
C SER A 241 -48.07 -12.93 -23.24
N GLY A 242 -48.36 -13.36 -22.01
CA GLY A 242 -49.67 -13.90 -21.61
C GLY A 242 -49.92 -15.36 -21.99
N ALA A 243 -49.00 -16.04 -22.66
CA ALA A 243 -49.13 -17.46 -22.97
C ALA A 243 -48.70 -18.36 -21.79
N THR A 244 -49.36 -19.50 -21.65
CA THR A 244 -48.97 -20.56 -20.70
C THR A 244 -48.06 -21.58 -21.40
N LEU A 245 -46.91 -21.90 -20.82
CA LEU A 245 -45.98 -22.92 -21.36
C LEU A 245 -46.35 -24.31 -20.84
N ASN A 246 -46.46 -25.28 -21.75
CA ASN A 246 -46.76 -26.68 -21.43
C ASN A 246 -45.58 -27.56 -21.82
N TRP A 247 -45.04 -28.34 -20.87
CA TRP A 247 -43.88 -29.21 -21.10
C TRP A 247 -44.27 -30.67 -21.28
N TYR A 248 -43.52 -31.42 -22.09
CA TYR A 248 -43.80 -32.82 -22.41
C TYR A 248 -42.53 -33.66 -22.51
N GLY A 249 -42.66 -34.95 -22.18
CA GLY A 249 -41.62 -35.96 -22.39
C GLY A 249 -41.63 -36.63 -23.77
N SER A 250 -42.56 -36.27 -24.65
CA SER A 250 -42.73 -36.90 -25.99
C SER A 250 -43.06 -35.84 -27.04
N PRO A 251 -42.70 -36.05 -28.33
CA PRO A 251 -43.00 -35.10 -29.40
C PRO A 251 -44.47 -35.01 -29.79
N VAL A 252 -45.28 -36.04 -29.51
CA VAL A 252 -46.65 -36.15 -30.08
C VAL A 252 -47.72 -36.49 -29.04
N SER A 253 -47.40 -37.28 -28.01
CA SER A 253 -48.38 -37.78 -27.03
C SER A 253 -47.99 -37.44 -25.60
N GLY A 254 -48.86 -37.71 -24.63
CA GLY A 254 -48.65 -37.42 -23.20
C GLY A 254 -49.26 -36.09 -22.74
N THR A 255 -49.62 -36.05 -21.46
CA THR A 255 -50.16 -34.87 -20.76
C THR A 255 -49.06 -33.85 -20.48
N ALA A 256 -49.42 -32.58 -20.37
CA ALA A 256 -48.49 -31.54 -19.96
C ALA A 256 -47.96 -31.82 -18.55
N LEU A 257 -46.66 -31.67 -18.35
CA LEU A 257 -46.01 -31.71 -17.06
C LEU A 257 -46.41 -30.47 -16.25
N SER A 258 -46.68 -30.63 -14.95
CA SER A 258 -47.09 -29.53 -14.06
C SER A 258 -46.01 -28.47 -13.86
N THR A 259 -44.75 -28.81 -14.14
CA THR A 259 -43.59 -27.91 -14.06
C THR A 259 -42.63 -28.21 -15.22
N ALA A 260 -41.76 -27.26 -15.53
CA ALA A 260 -40.66 -27.52 -16.46
C ALA A 260 -39.76 -28.66 -15.93
N PRO A 261 -39.36 -29.64 -16.77
CA PRO A 261 -38.56 -30.77 -16.32
C PRO A 261 -37.12 -30.34 -16.03
N THR A 262 -36.54 -30.91 -14.98
CA THR A 262 -35.10 -30.86 -14.72
C THR A 262 -34.45 -32.08 -15.38
N PRO A 263 -33.50 -31.91 -16.32
CA PRO A 263 -32.94 -33.04 -17.04
C PRO A 263 -32.02 -33.87 -16.16
N GLY A 264 -32.03 -35.19 -16.35
CA GLY A 264 -31.11 -36.10 -15.68
C GLY A 264 -29.72 -36.02 -16.30
N VAL A 265 -28.69 -35.83 -15.48
CA VAL A 265 -27.29 -35.69 -15.92
C VAL A 265 -26.36 -36.75 -15.32
N ALA A 266 -26.92 -37.86 -14.84
CA ALA A 266 -26.15 -38.95 -14.23
C ALA A 266 -25.47 -39.88 -15.27
N VAL A 267 -25.98 -39.91 -16.50
CA VAL A 267 -25.48 -40.77 -17.58
C VAL A 267 -25.26 -39.92 -18.83
N ALA A 268 -24.17 -40.20 -19.56
CA ALA A 268 -23.88 -39.51 -20.80
C ALA A 268 -24.84 -39.94 -21.93
N GLY A 269 -25.22 -38.99 -22.78
CA GLY A 269 -26.16 -39.20 -23.87
C GLY A 269 -26.94 -37.93 -24.23
N SER A 270 -27.79 -38.01 -25.24
CA SER A 270 -28.67 -36.91 -25.64
C SER A 270 -30.13 -37.27 -25.38
N THR A 271 -30.84 -36.40 -24.68
CA THR A 271 -32.27 -36.54 -24.38
C THR A 271 -33.04 -35.33 -24.92
N ALA A 272 -34.14 -35.58 -25.61
CA ALA A 272 -35.01 -34.52 -26.15
C ALA A 272 -36.17 -34.22 -25.19
N TYR A 273 -36.48 -32.94 -25.04
CA TYR A 273 -37.62 -32.41 -24.30
C TYR A 273 -38.46 -31.54 -25.21
N TYR A 274 -39.75 -31.41 -24.88
CA TYR A 274 -40.71 -30.76 -25.75
C TYR A 274 -41.53 -29.72 -24.98
N VAL A 275 -41.80 -28.58 -25.60
CA VAL A 275 -42.57 -27.50 -24.98
C VAL A 275 -43.44 -26.79 -26.01
N SER A 276 -44.72 -26.62 -25.71
CA SER A 276 -45.67 -25.81 -26.48
C SER A 276 -46.09 -24.58 -25.66
N GLN A 277 -46.87 -23.71 -26.27
CA GLN A 277 -47.48 -22.58 -25.58
C GLN A 277 -48.95 -22.43 -25.93
N THR A 278 -49.77 -22.04 -24.95
CA THR A 278 -51.21 -21.83 -25.08
C THR A 278 -51.59 -20.38 -24.88
N ILE A 279 -52.30 -19.79 -25.84
CA ILE A 279 -52.89 -18.45 -25.73
C ILE A 279 -54.31 -18.46 -26.30
N ASN A 280 -55.26 -17.79 -25.62
CA ASN A 280 -56.68 -17.73 -26.02
C ASN A 280 -57.31 -19.11 -26.32
N GLY A 281 -56.95 -20.12 -25.54
CA GLY A 281 -57.43 -21.50 -25.70
C GLY A 281 -56.73 -22.30 -26.80
N CYS A 282 -55.81 -21.69 -27.57
CA CYS A 282 -55.10 -22.36 -28.66
C CYS A 282 -53.66 -22.67 -28.31
N GLU A 283 -53.32 -23.94 -28.44
CA GLU A 283 -51.98 -24.48 -28.23
C GLU A 283 -51.18 -24.53 -29.55
N SER A 284 -49.92 -24.15 -29.49
CA SER A 284 -48.96 -24.28 -30.59
C SER A 284 -48.46 -25.71 -30.77
N SER A 285 -47.74 -25.99 -31.86
CA SER A 285 -46.94 -27.21 -31.95
C SER A 285 -45.80 -27.21 -30.90
N ARG A 286 -45.28 -28.40 -30.57
CA ARG A 286 -44.20 -28.53 -29.58
C ARG A 286 -42.85 -28.16 -30.20
N ALA A 287 -42.12 -27.22 -29.58
CA ALA A 287 -40.70 -26.99 -29.84
C ALA A 287 -39.85 -28.09 -29.21
N THR A 288 -38.79 -28.53 -29.90
CA THR A 288 -37.86 -29.55 -29.39
C THR A 288 -36.60 -28.91 -28.83
N LEU A 289 -36.26 -29.23 -27.59
CA LEU A 289 -35.04 -28.81 -26.89
C LEU A 289 -34.20 -30.05 -26.60
N VAL A 290 -32.96 -30.08 -27.09
CA VAL A 290 -32.03 -31.20 -26.86
C VAL A 290 -31.10 -30.87 -25.68
N VAL A 291 -31.03 -31.82 -24.74
CA VAL A 291 -30.06 -31.81 -23.65
C VAL A 291 -29.00 -32.87 -23.93
N SER A 292 -27.74 -32.45 -24.08
CA SER A 292 -26.60 -33.36 -24.25
C SER A 292 -25.77 -33.44 -22.98
N VAL A 293 -25.54 -34.65 -22.49
CA VAL A 293 -24.72 -34.94 -21.31
C VAL A 293 -23.44 -35.63 -21.78
N ASN A 294 -22.32 -34.94 -21.65
CA ASN A 294 -21.01 -35.45 -22.07
C ASN A 294 -20.32 -36.18 -20.90
N THR A 295 -19.61 -37.27 -21.19
CA THR A 295 -18.75 -37.93 -20.19
C THR A 295 -17.63 -36.98 -19.77
N ARG A 296 -17.30 -36.94 -18.47
CA ARG A 296 -16.08 -36.25 -18.02
C ARG A 296 -14.85 -37.01 -18.56
N PRO A 297 -13.88 -36.32 -19.17
CA PRO A 297 -12.64 -36.97 -19.58
C PRO A 297 -11.88 -37.52 -18.36
N ALA A 298 -11.06 -38.55 -18.56
CA ALA A 298 -10.11 -39.01 -17.55
C ALA A 298 -9.16 -37.86 -17.16
N ALA A 299 -8.52 -37.91 -15.99
CA ALA A 299 -7.53 -36.90 -15.64
C ALA A 299 -6.29 -36.99 -16.57
N PRO A 300 -5.60 -35.88 -16.89
CA PRO A 300 -4.42 -35.92 -17.76
C PRO A 300 -3.28 -36.71 -17.10
N ARG A 301 -2.46 -37.38 -17.90
CA ARG A 301 -1.32 -38.16 -17.38
C ARG A 301 -0.18 -37.20 -17.02
N THR A 302 0.25 -37.21 -15.76
CA THR A 302 1.34 -36.36 -15.27
C THR A 302 2.68 -37.08 -15.27
N VAL A 303 3.76 -36.30 -15.40
CA VAL A 303 5.13 -36.79 -15.23
C VAL A 303 5.66 -36.22 -13.92
N THR A 304 6.06 -37.08 -12.99
CA THR A 304 6.69 -36.65 -11.74
C THR A 304 8.14 -36.27 -12.02
N PRO A 305 8.55 -35.00 -11.84
CA PRO A 305 9.95 -34.63 -11.99
C PRO A 305 10.81 -35.28 -10.90
N THR A 306 12.08 -35.58 -11.23
CA THR A 306 13.06 -36.01 -10.22
C THR A 306 13.27 -34.90 -9.19
N PRO A 307 13.69 -35.21 -7.94
CA PRO A 307 13.99 -34.19 -6.94
C PRO A 307 14.95 -33.12 -7.47
N ILE A 308 14.63 -31.85 -7.21
CA ILE A 308 15.32 -30.68 -7.75
C ILE A 308 16.04 -29.97 -6.62
N CYS A 309 17.25 -29.49 -6.87
CA CYS A 309 17.99 -28.72 -5.88
C CYS A 309 17.48 -27.30 -5.73
N GLN A 310 17.50 -26.81 -4.49
CA GLN A 310 17.06 -25.45 -4.20
C GLN A 310 17.85 -24.42 -5.02
N GLY A 311 17.14 -23.54 -5.73
CA GLY A 311 17.75 -22.52 -6.61
C GLY A 311 18.20 -23.02 -8.00
N ALA A 312 18.02 -24.30 -8.34
CA ALA A 312 18.30 -24.79 -9.69
C ALA A 312 17.29 -24.26 -10.71
N THR A 313 17.68 -24.22 -11.99
CA THR A 313 16.76 -23.95 -13.11
C THR A 313 15.97 -25.21 -13.45
N THR A 314 14.68 -25.05 -13.76
CA THR A 314 13.79 -26.19 -14.07
C THR A 314 13.00 -25.94 -15.34
N PRO A 315 12.74 -26.98 -16.15
CA PRO A 315 11.78 -26.87 -17.24
C PRO A 315 10.35 -26.74 -16.69
N ALA A 316 9.45 -26.22 -17.53
CA ALA A 316 8.03 -26.19 -17.19
C ALA A 316 7.49 -27.60 -16.95
N LEU A 317 6.50 -27.72 -16.06
CA LEU A 317 5.86 -29.02 -15.80
C LEU A 317 5.16 -29.53 -17.07
N THR A 318 5.14 -30.85 -17.21
CA THR A 318 4.53 -31.51 -18.36
C THR A 318 3.40 -32.44 -17.93
N ALA A 319 2.35 -32.47 -18.74
CA ALA A 319 1.27 -33.42 -18.65
C ALA A 319 0.80 -33.76 -20.07
N THR A 320 0.34 -34.99 -20.28
CA THR A 320 -0.17 -35.44 -21.58
C THR A 320 -1.68 -35.35 -21.59
N ALA A 321 -2.22 -34.51 -22.47
CA ALA A 321 -3.65 -34.39 -22.70
C ALA A 321 -4.18 -35.55 -23.55
N LEU A 322 -5.46 -35.89 -23.38
CA LEU A 322 -6.17 -36.72 -24.35
C LEU A 322 -6.27 -35.99 -25.70
N PHE A 323 -6.40 -36.76 -26.79
CA PHE A 323 -6.54 -36.19 -28.13
C PHE A 323 -7.73 -35.20 -28.20
N GLY A 324 -7.48 -33.98 -28.69
CA GLY A 324 -8.47 -32.92 -28.76
C GLY A 324 -8.82 -32.23 -27.43
N ALA A 325 -8.22 -32.64 -26.31
CA ALA A 325 -8.42 -32.00 -25.01
C ALA A 325 -7.41 -30.86 -24.79
N THR A 326 -7.79 -29.87 -23.99
CA THR A 326 -6.93 -28.74 -23.60
C THR A 326 -6.56 -28.84 -22.13
N LEU A 327 -5.29 -28.58 -21.78
CA LEU A 327 -4.83 -28.59 -20.38
C LEU A 327 -5.15 -27.27 -19.69
N ARG A 328 -5.49 -27.37 -18.40
CA ARG A 328 -5.66 -26.24 -17.48
C ARG A 328 -4.82 -26.46 -16.24
N TRP A 329 -3.92 -25.52 -15.97
CA TRP A 329 -2.97 -25.53 -14.86
C TRP A 329 -3.46 -24.65 -13.73
N TRP A 330 -3.60 -25.20 -12.53
CA TRP A 330 -4.24 -24.54 -11.38
C TRP A 330 -3.24 -24.04 -10.33
N GLY A 331 -1.96 -23.95 -10.71
CA GLY A 331 -0.88 -23.70 -9.76
C GLY A 331 -0.90 -24.75 -8.66
N THR A 332 -0.87 -24.31 -7.41
CA THR A 332 -0.90 -25.16 -6.20
C THR A 332 -2.30 -25.41 -5.65
N SER A 333 -3.35 -24.97 -6.34
CA SER A 333 -4.73 -25.13 -5.86
C SER A 333 -5.25 -26.54 -6.13
N SER A 334 -5.57 -27.30 -5.09
CA SER A 334 -6.23 -28.63 -5.21
C SER A 334 -7.72 -28.53 -5.58
N SER A 335 -8.37 -27.42 -5.22
CA SER A 335 -9.75 -27.08 -5.56
C SER A 335 -9.93 -25.56 -5.66
N GLY A 336 -10.86 -25.06 -6.49
CA GLY A 336 -11.03 -23.62 -6.70
C GLY A 336 -9.80 -22.97 -7.36
N GLY A 337 -9.71 -21.64 -7.29
CA GLY A 337 -8.62 -20.85 -7.88
C GLY A 337 -8.83 -20.49 -9.35
N SER A 338 -7.85 -19.83 -9.96
CA SER A 338 -7.81 -19.53 -11.40
C SER A 338 -6.90 -20.52 -12.12
N PHE A 339 -7.20 -20.82 -13.37
CA PHE A 339 -6.35 -21.67 -14.21
C PHE A 339 -5.57 -20.85 -15.23
N SER A 340 -4.47 -21.44 -15.72
CA SER A 340 -3.70 -21.00 -16.87
C SER A 340 -3.70 -22.09 -17.95
N THR A 341 -3.67 -21.71 -19.22
CA THR A 341 -3.46 -22.66 -20.33
C THR A 341 -1.98 -22.93 -20.60
N THR A 342 -1.08 -22.13 -20.01
CA THR A 342 0.37 -22.30 -20.10
C THR A 342 0.86 -23.14 -18.92
N SER A 343 1.75 -24.10 -19.19
CA SER A 343 2.38 -24.91 -18.16
C SER A 343 3.24 -24.06 -17.21
N PRO A 344 3.10 -24.22 -15.88
CA PRO A 344 3.89 -23.47 -14.91
C PRO A 344 5.31 -24.02 -14.85
N THR A 345 6.27 -23.11 -14.71
CA THR A 345 7.62 -23.40 -14.21
C THR A 345 7.59 -23.35 -12.68
N PRO A 346 7.88 -24.47 -11.98
CA PRO A 346 7.90 -24.49 -10.52
C PRO A 346 8.98 -23.54 -9.97
N THR A 347 8.70 -22.93 -8.83
CA THR A 347 9.78 -22.29 -8.06
C THR A 347 10.63 -23.38 -7.41
N THR A 348 11.94 -23.17 -7.33
CA THR A 348 12.87 -24.11 -6.70
C THR A 348 13.23 -23.70 -5.28
N GLN A 349 12.30 -23.08 -4.55
CA GLN A 349 12.56 -22.62 -3.18
C GLN A 349 11.95 -23.55 -2.14
N THR A 350 10.77 -24.10 -2.39
CA THR A 350 10.08 -25.02 -1.48
C THR A 350 9.34 -26.08 -2.29
N SER A 351 9.24 -27.29 -1.74
CA SER A 351 8.43 -28.36 -2.32
C SER A 351 6.96 -27.96 -2.40
N ALA A 352 6.33 -28.22 -3.53
CA ALA A 352 4.93 -27.89 -3.75
C ALA A 352 4.27 -28.94 -4.64
N THR A 353 2.96 -29.13 -4.47
CA THR A 353 2.16 -29.97 -5.36
C THR A 353 1.40 -29.07 -6.32
N TYR A 354 1.61 -29.28 -7.62
CA TYR A 354 0.90 -28.58 -8.68
C TYR A 354 -0.24 -29.42 -9.22
N TYR A 355 -1.29 -28.77 -9.72
CA TYR A 355 -2.48 -29.45 -10.20
C TYR A 355 -2.79 -29.08 -11.64
N VAL A 356 -3.14 -30.08 -12.44
CA VAL A 356 -3.51 -29.93 -13.85
C VAL A 356 -4.75 -30.77 -14.17
N SER A 357 -5.75 -30.17 -14.80
CA SER A 357 -6.91 -30.86 -15.37
C SER A 357 -6.90 -30.72 -16.88
N GLN A 358 -7.82 -31.40 -17.54
CA GLN A 358 -8.07 -31.22 -18.97
C GLN A 358 -9.54 -31.04 -19.29
N VAL A 359 -9.82 -30.30 -20.36
CA VAL A 359 -11.17 -30.05 -20.86
C VAL A 359 -11.36 -30.66 -22.24
N LEU A 360 -12.39 -31.49 -22.37
CA LEU A 360 -12.84 -32.10 -23.62
C LEU A 360 -14.38 -32.04 -23.69
N ASN A 361 -14.93 -31.58 -24.81
CA ASN A 361 -16.39 -31.43 -25.02
C ASN A 361 -17.08 -30.61 -23.91
N ASN A 362 -16.45 -29.49 -23.51
CA ASN A 362 -16.87 -28.62 -22.41
C ASN A 362 -16.89 -29.29 -21.02
N CYS A 363 -16.36 -30.50 -20.89
CA CYS A 363 -16.24 -31.21 -19.62
C CYS A 363 -14.82 -31.25 -19.12
N GLU A 364 -14.67 -30.82 -17.87
CA GLU A 364 -13.41 -30.85 -17.15
C GLU A 364 -13.23 -32.17 -16.39
N SER A 365 -12.03 -32.75 -16.53
CA SER A 365 -11.60 -33.91 -15.77
C SER A 365 -11.34 -33.54 -14.29
N PRO A 366 -11.22 -34.55 -13.40
CA PRO A 366 -10.52 -34.35 -12.12
C PRO A 366 -9.11 -33.76 -12.34
N ARG A 367 -8.58 -33.03 -11.35
CA ARG A 367 -7.20 -32.53 -11.37
C ARG A 367 -6.23 -33.67 -11.03
N SER A 368 -5.19 -33.82 -11.84
CA SER A 368 -4.02 -34.66 -11.54
C SER A 368 -2.99 -33.86 -10.75
N ALA A 369 -2.41 -34.46 -9.72
CA ALA A 369 -1.33 -33.88 -8.93
C ALA A 369 0.04 -34.14 -9.55
N ILE A 370 0.93 -33.16 -9.44
CA ILE A 370 2.36 -33.25 -9.76
C ILE A 370 3.12 -32.81 -8.52
N ALA A 371 3.70 -33.77 -7.80
CA ALA A 371 4.55 -33.48 -6.64
C ALA A 371 5.93 -33.00 -7.11
N VAL A 372 6.26 -31.74 -6.83
CA VAL A 372 7.59 -31.18 -7.05
C VAL A 372 8.34 -31.21 -5.72
N THR A 373 9.41 -31.99 -5.66
CA THR A 373 10.25 -32.12 -4.47
C THR A 373 11.49 -31.24 -4.62
N ILE A 374 11.66 -30.26 -3.73
CA ILE A 374 12.84 -29.42 -3.66
C ILE A 374 13.71 -29.90 -2.49
N ASN A 375 14.92 -30.36 -2.81
CA ASN A 375 15.93 -30.70 -1.82
C ASN A 375 16.75 -29.44 -1.49
N PRO A 376 16.90 -29.07 -0.20
CA PRO A 376 17.69 -27.92 0.18
C PRO A 376 19.14 -28.11 -0.27
N THR A 377 19.77 -27.06 -0.78
CA THR A 377 21.20 -27.08 -1.04
C THR A 377 21.95 -27.17 0.30
N PRO A 378 22.88 -28.12 0.47
CA PRO A 378 23.66 -28.20 1.71
C PRO A 378 24.44 -26.91 1.93
N ALA A 379 24.69 -26.56 3.19
CA ALA A 379 25.63 -25.50 3.53
C ALA A 379 27.00 -25.77 2.89
N VAL A 380 27.84 -24.75 2.71
CA VAL A 380 29.24 -24.99 2.32
C VAL A 380 29.95 -25.81 3.42
N PRO A 381 30.82 -26.78 3.07
CA PRO A 381 31.53 -27.56 4.07
C PRO A 381 32.43 -26.66 4.90
N ALA A 382 32.55 -26.94 6.20
CA ALA A 382 33.36 -26.14 7.10
C ALA A 382 34.85 -26.43 6.84
N VAL A 383 35.63 -25.39 6.57
CA VAL A 383 37.07 -25.48 6.35
C VAL A 383 37.80 -24.80 7.51
N VAL A 384 38.86 -25.45 7.99
CA VAL A 384 39.80 -24.85 8.95
C VAL A 384 40.67 -23.82 8.19
N SER A 385 40.94 -22.69 8.85
CA SER A 385 41.57 -21.48 8.31
C SER A 385 42.84 -21.67 7.47
N SER A 386 43.25 -20.63 6.74
CA SER A 386 44.43 -20.60 5.85
C SER A 386 45.68 -21.29 6.44
N LEU A 387 46.25 -22.23 5.67
CA LEU A 387 47.48 -22.95 6.03
C LEU A 387 48.68 -22.30 5.34
N SER A 388 49.82 -22.26 6.05
CA SER A 388 51.09 -21.76 5.51
C SER A 388 52.14 -22.87 5.54
N TYR A 389 52.79 -23.11 4.40
CA TYR A 389 53.92 -24.03 4.26
C TYR A 389 55.17 -23.28 3.81
N CYS A 390 56.34 -23.82 4.12
CA CYS A 390 57.59 -23.40 3.48
C CYS A 390 57.78 -24.15 2.16
N GLN A 391 58.40 -23.49 1.20
CA GLN A 391 58.67 -24.06 -0.11
C GLN A 391 59.43 -25.39 0.04
N ASN A 392 59.02 -26.40 -0.74
CA ASN A 392 59.57 -27.77 -0.75
C ASN A 392 59.34 -28.60 0.52
N ILE A 393 58.60 -28.12 1.53
CA ILE A 393 58.17 -28.98 2.64
C ILE A 393 56.98 -29.85 2.19
N THR A 394 56.93 -31.11 2.60
CA THR A 394 55.76 -31.97 2.37
C THR A 394 54.53 -31.42 3.09
N ALA A 395 53.46 -31.12 2.34
CA ALA A 395 52.18 -30.71 2.91
C ALA A 395 51.32 -31.93 3.25
N ASN A 396 50.44 -31.80 4.26
CA ASN A 396 49.42 -32.80 4.54
C ASN A 396 48.24 -32.62 3.57
N PRO A 397 47.45 -33.68 3.27
CA PRO A 397 46.19 -33.53 2.57
C PRO A 397 45.28 -32.51 3.26
N LEU A 398 44.56 -31.72 2.47
CA LEU A 398 43.60 -30.76 3.02
C LEU A 398 42.48 -31.46 3.77
N SER A 399 41.83 -30.73 4.68
CA SER A 399 40.71 -31.26 5.46
C SER A 399 39.53 -30.29 5.42
N ALA A 400 38.33 -30.84 5.35
CA ALA A 400 37.08 -30.12 5.53
C ALA A 400 36.12 -31.02 6.33
N THR A 401 35.17 -30.42 7.03
CA THR A 401 34.15 -31.15 7.79
C THR A 401 32.84 -31.11 7.02
N ALA A 402 32.36 -32.29 6.61
CA ALA A 402 31.04 -32.42 6.00
C ALA A 402 29.92 -32.22 7.04
N SER A 403 28.81 -31.66 6.59
CA SER A 403 27.55 -31.64 7.34
C SER A 403 26.99 -33.07 7.45
N SER A 404 26.08 -33.30 8.40
CA SER A 404 25.45 -34.61 8.60
C SER A 404 24.82 -35.13 7.30
N ASN A 405 25.13 -36.37 6.91
CA ASN A 405 24.67 -37.03 5.69
C ASN A 405 25.13 -36.37 4.37
N ALA A 406 26.25 -35.65 4.38
CA ALA A 406 26.87 -35.09 3.19
C ALA A 406 28.23 -35.73 2.89
N THR A 407 28.60 -35.80 1.61
CA THR A 407 29.90 -36.31 1.13
C THR A 407 30.72 -35.16 0.54
N LEU A 408 32.01 -35.07 0.85
CA LEU A 408 32.90 -34.03 0.31
C LEU A 408 33.31 -34.33 -1.14
N ASN A 409 33.35 -33.30 -1.98
CA ASN A 409 33.89 -33.34 -3.33
C ASN A 409 35.03 -32.32 -3.48
N TRP A 410 36.22 -32.80 -3.79
CA TRP A 410 37.42 -31.99 -3.94
C TRP A 410 37.71 -31.69 -5.41
N TYR A 411 38.14 -30.46 -5.69
CA TYR A 411 38.33 -29.95 -7.05
C TYR A 411 39.74 -29.45 -7.35
N GLY A 412 40.68 -29.67 -6.42
CA GLY A 412 42.01 -29.08 -6.51
C GLY A 412 41.92 -27.56 -6.58
N ALA A 413 42.64 -26.94 -7.53
CA ALA A 413 42.67 -25.50 -7.73
C ALA A 413 41.54 -24.96 -8.63
N ASN A 414 40.61 -25.81 -9.08
CA ASN A 414 39.53 -25.38 -9.98
C ASN A 414 38.43 -24.65 -9.19
N GLN A 415 38.25 -23.36 -9.44
CA GLN A 415 37.14 -22.59 -8.87
C GLN A 415 35.79 -22.96 -9.50
N THR A 416 35.79 -23.24 -10.80
CA THR A 416 34.63 -23.70 -11.59
C THR A 416 35.05 -24.87 -12.50
N GLY A 417 34.14 -25.79 -12.80
CA GLY A 417 34.46 -27.00 -13.56
C GLY A 417 35.39 -27.98 -12.83
N GLY A 418 36.02 -28.90 -13.57
CA GLY A 418 36.87 -29.97 -13.04
C GLY A 418 36.07 -31.20 -12.57
N THR A 419 36.76 -32.34 -12.44
CA THR A 419 36.17 -33.60 -11.98
C THR A 419 36.24 -33.66 -10.45
N ALA A 420 35.08 -33.93 -9.83
CA ALA A 420 35.01 -34.14 -8.38
C ALA A 420 35.82 -35.37 -7.95
N SER A 421 36.62 -35.22 -6.91
CA SER A 421 37.32 -36.32 -6.24
C SER A 421 36.79 -36.51 -4.82
N SER A 422 36.62 -37.76 -4.39
CA SER A 422 36.31 -38.08 -2.98
C SER A 422 37.54 -37.98 -2.07
N THR A 423 38.74 -37.93 -2.64
CA THR A 423 40.00 -37.78 -1.90
C THR A 423 40.41 -36.32 -1.79
N ALA A 424 40.85 -35.92 -0.59
CA ALA A 424 41.32 -34.58 -0.36
C ALA A 424 42.60 -34.27 -1.14
N THR A 425 42.68 -33.06 -1.71
CA THR A 425 43.87 -32.63 -2.44
C THR A 425 45.04 -32.40 -1.49
N THR A 426 46.21 -32.93 -1.82
CA THR A 426 47.47 -32.54 -1.17
C THR A 426 48.08 -31.36 -1.92
N PRO A 427 48.27 -30.19 -1.28
CA PRO A 427 48.82 -29.01 -1.95
C PRO A 427 50.27 -29.22 -2.41
N GLY A 428 50.61 -28.68 -3.58
CA GLY A 428 52.00 -28.62 -4.02
C GLY A 428 52.73 -27.45 -3.36
N THR A 429 53.93 -27.67 -2.86
CA THR A 429 54.76 -26.64 -2.18
C THR A 429 56.01 -26.25 -2.98
N GLY A 430 56.13 -26.69 -4.24
CA GLY A 430 57.30 -26.42 -5.08
C GLY A 430 57.44 -24.97 -5.54
N THR A 431 56.34 -24.22 -5.63
CA THR A 431 56.31 -22.82 -6.08
C THR A 431 55.82 -21.93 -4.95
N SER A 432 56.53 -20.83 -4.67
CA SER A 432 56.10 -19.84 -3.69
C SER A 432 54.93 -19.00 -4.21
N GLY A 433 54.03 -18.59 -3.31
CA GLY A 433 52.81 -17.85 -3.65
C GLY A 433 51.58 -18.36 -2.90
N THR A 434 50.41 -17.80 -3.24
CA THR A 434 49.13 -18.21 -2.64
C THR A 434 48.32 -18.96 -3.69
N THR A 435 47.92 -20.20 -3.36
CA THR A 435 47.03 -21.01 -4.21
C THR A 435 45.74 -21.31 -3.46
N MET A 436 44.60 -21.11 -4.13
CA MET A 436 43.28 -21.45 -3.58
C MET A 436 42.89 -22.86 -4.00
N TYR A 437 42.46 -23.66 -3.03
CA TYR A 437 41.88 -24.98 -3.25
C TYR A 437 40.40 -24.99 -2.91
N TYR A 438 39.63 -25.85 -3.58
CA TYR A 438 38.18 -25.83 -3.49
C TYR A 438 37.59 -27.20 -3.14
N VAL A 439 36.62 -27.18 -2.23
CA VAL A 439 35.87 -28.36 -1.79
C VAL A 439 34.40 -28.00 -1.64
N SER A 440 33.50 -28.83 -2.16
CA SER A 440 32.06 -28.74 -1.91
C SER A 440 31.60 -29.97 -1.15
N GLN A 441 30.30 -30.06 -0.87
CA GLN A 441 29.69 -31.28 -0.37
C GLN A 441 28.36 -31.56 -1.05
N THR A 442 28.01 -32.84 -1.19
CA THR A 442 26.73 -33.30 -1.74
C THR A 442 25.87 -33.94 -0.66
N SER A 443 24.59 -33.54 -0.57
CA SER A 443 23.57 -34.26 0.20
C SER A 443 22.25 -34.26 -0.58
N GLY A 444 21.55 -35.40 -0.60
CA GLY A 444 20.28 -35.53 -1.32
C GLY A 444 20.34 -35.20 -2.82
N ASN A 445 21.45 -35.53 -3.49
CA ASN A 445 21.77 -35.18 -4.88
C ASN A 445 22.01 -33.69 -5.15
N CYS A 446 22.11 -32.87 -4.10
CA CYS A 446 22.40 -31.44 -4.20
C CYS A 446 23.79 -31.13 -3.70
N GLU A 447 24.57 -30.47 -4.56
CA GLU A 447 25.91 -30.01 -4.26
C GLU A 447 25.85 -28.59 -3.70
N SER A 448 26.61 -28.34 -2.63
CA SER A 448 26.80 -27.00 -2.07
C SER A 448 27.64 -26.13 -3.00
N GLN A 449 27.71 -24.83 -2.72
CA GLN A 449 28.80 -24.01 -3.23
C GLN A 449 30.17 -24.55 -2.73
N ARG A 450 31.24 -24.26 -3.46
CA ARG A 450 32.60 -24.64 -3.08
C ARG A 450 33.11 -23.72 -1.95
N ALA A 451 33.50 -24.30 -0.83
CA ALA A 451 34.34 -23.64 0.17
C ALA A 451 35.78 -23.54 -0.35
N SER A 452 36.44 -22.43 -0.05
CA SER A 452 37.81 -22.18 -0.50
C SER A 452 38.80 -22.30 0.67
N ILE A 453 39.93 -22.94 0.41
CA ILE A 453 41.04 -23.09 1.35
C ILE A 453 42.25 -22.39 0.75
N SER A 454 42.73 -21.36 1.44
CA SER A 454 43.91 -20.59 1.02
C SER A 454 45.19 -21.25 1.53
N ILE A 455 46.08 -21.61 0.61
CA ILE A 455 47.38 -22.19 0.91
C ILE A 455 48.48 -21.19 0.53
N GLN A 456 49.19 -20.68 1.54
CA GLN A 456 50.33 -19.80 1.34
C GLN A 456 51.63 -20.63 1.38
N VAL A 457 52.36 -20.65 0.28
CA VAL A 457 53.71 -21.23 0.21
C VAL A 457 54.73 -20.09 0.28
N ARG A 458 55.47 -20.02 1.39
CA ARG A 458 56.51 -19.01 1.60
C ARG A 458 57.83 -19.47 0.97
N PRO A 459 58.56 -18.61 0.24
CA PRO A 459 59.85 -18.99 -0.33
C PRO A 459 60.84 -19.36 0.77
N SER A 460 61.64 -20.40 0.54
CA SER A 460 62.78 -20.71 1.41
C SER A 460 63.87 -19.64 1.21
N PRO A 461 64.41 -19.02 2.26
CA PRO A 461 65.54 -18.10 2.10
C PRO A 461 66.77 -18.84 1.58
N THR A 462 67.68 -18.11 0.93
CA THR A 462 69.01 -18.63 0.55
C THR A 462 69.86 -18.91 1.79
N ALA A 463 70.99 -19.60 1.66
CA ALA A 463 71.96 -19.67 2.76
C ALA A 463 72.49 -18.26 3.11
N PRO A 464 72.88 -17.97 4.37
CA PRO A 464 73.56 -16.73 4.72
C PRO A 464 74.97 -16.70 4.10
N THR A 465 75.57 -15.52 3.96
CA THR A 465 76.95 -15.39 3.47
C THR A 465 77.96 -15.47 4.62
N VAL A 466 79.08 -16.16 4.40
CA VAL A 466 80.14 -16.39 5.38
C VAL A 466 81.52 -16.13 4.78
N THR A 467 82.48 -15.71 5.60
CA THR A 467 83.88 -15.50 5.20
C THR A 467 84.72 -16.68 5.70
N SER A 468 85.46 -17.35 4.81
CA SER A 468 86.22 -18.59 5.11
C SER A 468 87.54 -18.64 4.32
N PRO A 469 88.66 -19.10 4.90
CA PRO A 469 88.83 -19.56 6.28
C PRO A 469 89.02 -18.41 7.30
N VAL A 470 88.62 -18.63 8.55
CA VAL A 470 88.91 -17.73 9.70
C VAL A 470 90.16 -18.23 10.42
N ILE A 471 91.17 -17.38 10.61
CA ILE A 471 92.46 -17.75 11.21
C ILE A 471 92.60 -17.16 12.62
N TYR A 472 92.98 -18.00 13.59
CA TYR A 472 93.27 -17.62 14.97
C TYR A 472 94.67 -18.06 15.41
N CYS A 473 95.20 -17.42 16.46
CA CYS A 473 96.41 -17.86 17.17
C CYS A 473 96.03 -18.60 18.45
N GLN A 474 96.82 -19.61 18.80
CA GLN A 474 96.59 -20.55 19.89
C GLN A 474 96.56 -19.80 21.22
N ASN A 475 95.59 -20.15 22.07
CA ASN A 475 95.36 -19.52 23.38
C ASN A 475 95.01 -18.00 23.34
N ARG A 476 94.75 -17.42 22.16
CA ARG A 476 94.14 -16.09 22.08
C ARG A 476 92.63 -16.18 22.29
N GLN A 477 91.99 -15.04 22.51
CA GLN A 477 90.54 -14.96 22.67
C GLN A 477 89.85 -15.12 21.31
N ALA A 478 89.05 -16.17 21.13
CA ALA A 478 88.17 -16.30 19.98
C ALA A 478 86.97 -15.38 20.11
N THR A 479 86.54 -14.79 18.99
CA THR A 479 85.26 -14.13 18.86
C THR A 479 84.20 -15.10 18.36
N PRO A 480 82.91 -14.91 18.69
CA PRO A 480 81.84 -15.67 18.07
C PRO A 480 81.90 -15.53 16.56
N LEU A 481 81.66 -16.63 15.85
CA LEU A 481 81.67 -16.62 14.38
C LEU A 481 80.59 -15.68 13.82
N THR A 482 80.86 -15.08 12.66
CA THR A 482 79.92 -14.16 12.02
C THR A 482 79.44 -14.72 10.69
N ALA A 483 78.17 -14.46 10.38
CA ALA A 483 77.55 -14.69 9.09
C ALA A 483 76.65 -13.48 8.78
N SER A 484 76.38 -13.20 7.51
CA SER A 484 75.48 -12.12 7.11
C SER A 484 74.16 -12.72 6.58
N PRO A 485 73.03 -12.51 7.26
CA PRO A 485 71.75 -12.93 6.74
C PRO A 485 71.31 -12.00 5.60
N THR A 486 70.42 -12.49 4.74
CA THR A 486 69.69 -11.66 3.78
C THR A 486 68.78 -10.69 4.56
N ALA A 487 68.45 -9.53 3.98
CA ALA A 487 67.62 -8.52 4.65
C ALA A 487 66.34 -9.12 5.26
N GLY A 488 66.17 -8.95 6.58
CA GLY A 488 65.05 -9.51 7.36
C GLY A 488 65.22 -10.96 7.82
N GLY A 489 66.30 -11.65 7.44
CA GLY A 489 66.62 -13.01 7.87
C GLY A 489 67.22 -13.06 9.28
N THR A 490 66.96 -14.15 10.00
CA THR A 490 67.53 -14.43 11.34
C THR A 490 68.47 -15.62 11.24
N LEU A 491 69.70 -15.51 11.77
CA LEU A 491 70.69 -16.59 11.70
C LEU A 491 70.36 -17.73 12.67
N VAL A 492 70.68 -18.95 12.26
CA VAL A 492 70.62 -20.16 13.09
C VAL A 492 71.92 -20.93 12.96
N TRP A 493 72.47 -21.38 14.09
CA TRP A 493 73.79 -21.98 14.21
C TRP A 493 73.72 -23.44 14.62
N TYR A 494 74.62 -24.27 14.06
CA TYR A 494 74.60 -25.73 14.25
C TYR A 494 75.92 -26.32 14.75
N GLY A 495 76.85 -25.47 15.19
CA GLY A 495 78.20 -25.92 15.56
C GLY A 495 78.88 -26.60 14.38
N THR A 496 79.41 -27.80 14.59
CA THR A 496 80.09 -28.60 13.55
C THR A 496 79.17 -29.57 12.80
N ASN A 497 77.84 -29.51 13.03
CA ASN A 497 76.88 -30.44 12.43
C ASN A 497 76.43 -29.99 11.03
N ALA A 498 76.88 -30.71 10.00
CA ALA A 498 76.44 -30.48 8.61
C ALA A 498 74.95 -30.81 8.41
N THR A 499 74.43 -31.81 9.14
CA THR A 499 73.00 -32.21 9.19
C THR A 499 72.62 -32.56 10.63
N GLY A 500 71.35 -32.41 11.03
CA GLY A 500 70.92 -32.64 12.42
C GLY A 500 71.45 -31.60 13.43
N GLY A 501 71.53 -31.95 14.71
CA GLY A 501 72.00 -31.07 15.79
C GLY A 501 70.96 -30.04 16.28
N THR A 502 71.23 -29.43 17.43
CA THR A 502 70.33 -28.44 18.05
C THR A 502 70.58 -27.06 17.48
N ALA A 503 69.52 -26.42 16.99
CA ALA A 503 69.56 -25.04 16.52
C ALA A 503 69.90 -24.06 17.67
N SER A 504 70.82 -23.14 17.42
CA SER A 504 71.17 -22.07 18.35
C SER A 504 71.04 -20.71 17.67
N ALA A 505 70.38 -19.75 18.33
CA ALA A 505 70.38 -18.35 17.88
C ALA A 505 71.73 -17.67 18.16
N THR A 506 72.54 -18.25 19.04
CA THR A 506 73.85 -17.73 19.43
C THR A 506 74.94 -18.34 18.55
N ALA A 507 75.78 -17.48 17.97
CA ALA A 507 76.94 -17.92 17.20
C ALA A 507 77.94 -18.69 18.08
N PRO A 508 78.52 -19.80 17.59
CA PRO A 508 79.52 -20.54 18.33
C PRO A 508 80.83 -19.75 18.42
N THR A 509 81.48 -19.82 19.57
CA THR A 509 82.85 -19.32 19.77
C THR A 509 83.82 -20.50 19.66
N PRO A 510 84.72 -20.55 18.66
CA PRO A 510 85.63 -21.68 18.47
C PRO A 510 86.61 -21.86 19.63
N THR A 511 86.96 -23.11 19.95
CA THR A 511 88.02 -23.43 20.92
C THR A 511 89.40 -23.33 20.28
N LEU A 512 90.33 -22.58 20.89
CA LEU A 512 91.67 -22.29 20.32
C LEU A 512 92.83 -22.96 21.06
N THR A 513 92.56 -24.03 21.82
CA THR A 513 93.56 -24.71 22.67
C THR A 513 94.48 -25.65 21.89
N ALA A 514 94.01 -26.18 20.75
CA ALA A 514 94.76 -27.07 19.87
C ALA A 514 94.91 -26.43 18.47
N THR A 515 96.07 -26.64 17.84
CA THR A 515 96.31 -26.22 16.46
C THR A 515 95.61 -27.17 15.47
N GLY A 516 95.12 -26.66 14.34
CA GLY A 516 94.37 -27.44 13.35
C GLY A 516 93.21 -26.68 12.71
N SER A 517 92.39 -27.35 11.89
CA SER A 517 91.23 -26.77 11.19
C SER A 517 89.92 -27.49 11.52
N THR A 518 88.83 -26.73 11.76
CA THR A 518 87.49 -27.24 12.09
C THR A 518 86.42 -26.48 11.30
N THR A 519 85.41 -27.18 10.73
CA THR A 519 84.32 -26.56 9.96
C THR A 519 83.06 -26.35 10.81
N TYR A 520 82.48 -25.15 10.75
CA TYR A 520 81.23 -24.77 11.42
C TYR A 520 80.12 -24.48 10.41
N TYR A 521 78.85 -24.62 10.83
CA TYR A 521 77.68 -24.47 9.97
C TYR A 521 76.66 -23.45 10.51
N ALA A 522 76.09 -22.65 9.60
CA ALA A 522 75.02 -21.70 9.87
C ALA A 522 73.94 -21.75 8.77
N SER A 523 72.69 -21.47 9.11
CA SER A 523 71.59 -21.21 8.17
C SER A 523 70.92 -19.89 8.53
N GLN A 524 69.81 -19.56 7.85
CA GLN A 524 68.95 -18.46 8.24
C GLN A 524 67.47 -18.80 8.08
N THR A 525 66.63 -18.18 8.90
CA THR A 525 65.17 -18.21 8.81
C THR A 525 64.62 -16.88 8.33
N LEU A 526 63.66 -16.89 7.39
CA LEU A 526 62.94 -15.70 6.92
C LEU A 526 61.46 -16.06 6.79
N GLY A 527 60.58 -15.26 7.40
CA GLY A 527 59.13 -15.51 7.35
C GLY A 527 58.71 -16.87 7.94
N GLY A 528 59.47 -17.41 8.90
CA GLY A 528 59.21 -18.73 9.52
C GLY A 528 59.77 -19.94 8.74
N CYS A 529 60.47 -19.72 7.62
CA CYS A 529 61.08 -20.77 6.82
C CYS A 529 62.60 -20.74 6.93
N GLU A 530 63.22 -21.89 7.19
CA GLU A 530 64.67 -22.05 7.27
C GLU A 530 65.28 -22.44 5.92
N GLY A 531 66.35 -21.76 5.53
CA GLY A 531 67.13 -22.04 4.33
C GLY A 531 68.23 -23.08 4.53
N PRO A 532 68.98 -23.42 3.47
CA PRO A 532 70.09 -24.38 3.56
C PRO A 532 71.22 -23.87 4.47
N ARG A 533 71.95 -24.81 5.09
CA ARG A 533 73.15 -24.51 5.89
C ARG A 533 74.36 -24.25 4.99
N VAL A 534 75.20 -23.29 5.36
CA VAL A 534 76.51 -23.02 4.78
C VAL A 534 77.61 -23.39 5.76
N GLY A 535 78.69 -24.02 5.26
CA GLY A 535 79.85 -24.40 6.06
C GLY A 535 81.02 -23.42 5.87
N PHE A 536 81.79 -23.17 6.93
CA PHE A 536 83.00 -22.36 6.86
C PHE A 536 84.08 -22.83 7.86
N VAL A 537 85.35 -22.71 7.46
CA VAL A 537 86.50 -23.35 8.12
C VAL A 537 87.20 -22.38 9.07
N VAL A 538 87.53 -22.84 10.27
CA VAL A 538 88.31 -22.11 11.28
C VAL A 538 89.66 -22.81 11.48
N THR A 539 90.79 -22.09 11.41
CA THR A 539 92.16 -22.62 11.53
C THR A 539 92.93 -21.94 12.68
N VAL A 540 93.70 -22.72 13.48
CA VAL A 540 94.44 -22.25 14.67
C VAL A 540 95.97 -22.48 14.56
N ASN A 541 96.78 -21.40 14.69
CA ASN A 541 98.26 -21.36 14.59
C ASN A 541 98.96 -21.13 15.97
N PRO A 542 100.25 -21.49 16.22
CA PRO A 542 100.93 -21.32 17.53
C PRO A 542 101.45 -19.88 17.87
N THR A 543 101.63 -19.53 19.17
CA THR A 543 101.99 -18.17 19.67
C THR A 543 103.49 -17.98 20.06
N PRO A 544 104.19 -16.84 19.73
CA PRO A 544 105.63 -16.59 20.04
C PRO A 544 105.96 -15.91 21.42
N ALA A 545 107.26 -15.82 21.81
CA ALA A 545 107.77 -15.23 23.09
C ALA A 545 108.06 -13.69 23.06
N ALA A 546 108.23 -12.99 24.21
CA ALA A 546 108.26 -11.50 24.35
C ALA A 546 109.66 -10.77 24.27
N PRO A 547 109.74 -9.41 24.06
CA PRO A 547 110.99 -8.59 23.94
C PRO A 547 111.58 -7.96 25.26
N SER A 548 112.66 -7.12 25.26
CA SER A 548 113.40 -6.54 26.45
C SER A 548 113.53 -4.96 26.54
N VAL A 549 113.53 -4.25 27.75
CA VAL A 549 113.26 -2.75 27.98
C VAL A 549 113.77 -1.94 29.30
N ALA A 550 113.66 -0.55 29.47
CA ALA A 550 114.07 0.39 30.64
C ALA A 550 113.32 1.82 30.90
N ASN A 551 113.41 2.60 32.06
CA ASN A 551 112.50 3.72 32.63
C ASN A 551 113.00 5.27 32.83
N LEU A 552 112.13 6.37 32.98
CA LEU A 552 112.41 7.90 33.05
C LEU A 552 111.46 8.93 33.90
N SER A 553 111.65 10.32 34.02
CA SER A 553 110.77 11.37 34.76
C SER A 553 110.79 12.94 34.39
N TYR A 554 109.66 13.77 34.46
CA TYR A 554 109.42 15.24 34.04
C TYR A 554 108.29 16.12 34.77
N CYS A 555 108.05 17.45 34.47
CA CYS A 555 106.84 18.28 34.88
C CYS A 555 105.75 18.27 33.78
N GLN A 556 104.46 18.38 34.15
CA GLN A 556 103.34 18.49 33.19
C GLN A 556 103.31 19.85 32.49
N ALA A 557 103.12 19.85 31.16
CA ALA A 557 102.91 21.05 30.38
C ALA A 557 101.54 21.68 30.68
N GLN A 558 101.54 22.94 31.13
CA GLN A 558 100.34 23.78 31.22
C GLN A 558 100.41 24.93 30.23
N LYS A 559 99.26 25.53 29.93
CA LYS A 559 99.16 26.64 28.95
C LYS A 559 100.13 27.78 29.23
N ASP A 560 100.35 28.06 30.52
CA ASP A 560 101.18 29.16 30.99
C ASP A 560 102.58 28.66 31.48
N GLN A 561 102.90 27.36 31.29
CA GLN A 561 104.17 26.71 31.70
C GLN A 561 105.31 26.92 30.66
N PRO A 562 106.56 27.22 31.08
CA PRO A 562 107.74 27.24 30.20
C PRO A 562 108.16 25.86 29.62
N ALA A 563 108.86 25.82 28.48
CA ALA A 563 109.20 24.59 27.73
C ALA A 563 110.32 23.69 28.36
N GLN A 564 110.28 22.36 28.12
CA GLN A 564 111.18 21.30 28.65
C GLN A 564 111.78 20.38 27.54
N ALA A 565 112.91 19.67 27.77
CA ALA A 565 113.59 18.77 26.78
C ALA A 565 113.47 17.25 27.11
N ILE A 566 113.11 16.38 26.13
CA ILE A 566 112.69 14.96 26.35
C ILE A 566 113.22 13.97 25.25
N PRO A 567 113.94 12.86 25.57
CA PRO A 567 114.40 11.82 24.61
C PRO A 567 113.42 10.64 24.37
N ALA A 568 113.67 9.79 23.35
CA ALA A 568 112.82 8.63 22.93
C ALA A 568 113.17 7.28 23.60
N LEU A 569 112.23 6.31 23.63
CA LEU A 569 112.36 4.98 24.27
C LEU A 569 113.07 3.90 23.40
N THR A 570 113.55 2.77 23.97
CA THR A 570 114.34 1.71 23.25
C THR A 570 114.04 0.23 23.69
N ALA A 571 114.12 -0.78 22.78
CA ALA A 571 113.90 -2.25 23.01
C ALA A 571 114.56 -3.20 21.96
N THR A 572 114.60 -4.54 22.20
CA THR A 572 115.25 -5.58 21.31
C THR A 572 114.34 -6.80 20.98
N GLY A 573 114.18 -7.20 19.69
CA GLY A 573 113.37 -8.35 19.18
C GLY A 573 113.09 -8.34 17.63
N GLN A 574 112.23 -9.23 17.07
CA GLN A 574 111.86 -9.27 15.63
C GLN A 574 110.52 -8.59 15.31
N ASN A 575 110.45 -7.79 14.24
CA ASN A 575 109.23 -7.06 13.84
C ASN A 575 108.55 -6.37 15.05
N LEU A 576 109.36 -5.65 15.82
CA LEU A 576 108.94 -5.05 17.08
C LEU A 576 107.76 -4.12 16.86
N ARG A 577 106.75 -4.30 17.69
CA ARG A 577 105.58 -3.46 17.68
C ARG A 577 105.46 -2.82 19.05
N TRP A 578 105.44 -1.50 19.07
CA TRP A 578 105.39 -0.72 20.28
C TRP A 578 103.94 -0.44 20.62
N TYR A 579 103.62 -0.39 21.91
CA TYR A 579 102.27 -0.24 22.41
C TYR A 579 102.19 0.89 23.41
N ASN A 580 101.18 1.73 23.24
CA ASN A 580 100.78 2.64 24.30
C ASN A 580 100.17 1.83 25.48
N PRO A 581 99.99 2.42 26.67
CA PRO A 581 99.41 1.71 27.81
C PRO A 581 98.00 1.18 27.57
N ASP A 582 97.27 1.74 26.60
CA ASP A 582 95.94 1.27 26.17
C ASP A 582 96.00 0.08 25.19
N GLY A 583 97.20 -0.31 24.74
CA GLY A 583 97.42 -1.42 23.81
C GLY A 583 97.32 -1.10 22.32
N ASN A 584 97.30 0.18 21.93
CA ASN A 584 97.43 0.63 20.53
C ASN A 584 98.88 0.74 20.09
N THR A 585 99.13 0.56 18.79
CA THR A 585 100.49 0.38 18.29
C THR A 585 101.13 1.70 17.85
N TYR A 586 102.33 2.01 18.33
CA TYR A 586 103.14 3.11 17.80
C TYR A 586 103.85 2.68 16.51
N ALA A 587 104.01 3.62 15.57
CA ALA A 587 104.74 3.39 14.31
C ALA A 587 106.26 3.23 14.52
N SER A 588 106.79 3.84 15.59
CA SER A 588 108.18 3.76 16.05
C SER A 588 108.22 3.89 17.58
N ALA A 589 109.39 3.75 18.19
CA ALA A 589 109.52 3.94 19.63
C ALA A 589 109.10 5.37 20.04
N PRO A 590 108.15 5.53 20.97
CA PRO A 590 107.55 6.83 21.24
C PRO A 590 108.47 7.71 22.11
N THR A 591 108.30 9.03 21.99
CA THR A 591 108.76 10.02 22.98
C THR A 591 107.68 10.19 24.05
N PRO A 592 108.01 10.12 25.36
CA PRO A 592 107.00 10.22 26.41
C PRO A 592 106.33 11.61 26.44
N PRO A 593 104.99 11.68 26.58
CA PRO A 593 104.28 12.95 26.63
C PRO A 593 104.50 13.66 27.97
N ILE A 594 104.72 14.97 27.93
CA ILE A 594 104.66 15.85 29.13
C ILE A 594 103.31 16.54 29.31
N SER A 595 102.35 16.35 28.40
CA SER A 595 101.03 17.01 28.49
C SER A 595 100.14 16.46 29.62
N GLN A 596 100.51 15.33 30.22
CA GLN A 596 99.72 14.65 31.24
C GLN A 596 100.62 14.28 32.42
N SER A 597 100.14 14.46 33.65
CA SER A 597 100.84 13.99 34.85
C SER A 597 100.51 12.53 35.17
N GLY A 598 101.39 11.87 35.92
CA GLY A 598 101.28 10.47 36.29
C GLY A 598 102.49 9.65 35.87
N THR A 599 102.46 8.35 36.15
CA THR A 599 103.46 7.41 35.64
C THR A 599 102.90 6.70 34.42
N PHE A 600 103.52 6.92 33.26
CA PHE A 600 103.18 6.33 31.98
C PHE A 600 103.94 5.05 31.78
N SER A 601 103.25 4.01 31.31
CA SER A 601 103.90 2.78 30.91
C SER A 601 103.80 2.55 29.40
N VAL A 602 104.89 2.13 28.76
CA VAL A 602 104.92 1.82 27.32
C VAL A 602 105.28 0.35 27.16
N GLN A 603 104.52 -0.36 26.33
CA GLN A 603 104.68 -1.80 26.13
C GLN A 603 105.27 -2.12 24.76
N VAL A 604 105.84 -3.31 24.54
CA VAL A 604 106.39 -3.72 23.23
C VAL A 604 106.26 -5.24 23.03
N THR A 605 105.90 -5.70 21.82
CA THR A 605 105.82 -7.12 21.42
C THR A 605 106.65 -7.42 20.17
N GLN A 606 106.71 -8.69 19.77
CA GLN A 606 107.24 -9.17 18.49
C GLN A 606 106.23 -10.08 17.76
N THR A 607 106.30 -10.15 16.43
CA THR A 607 105.39 -10.97 15.60
C THR A 607 106.16 -12.01 14.78
N VAL A 608 105.71 -13.28 14.82
CA VAL A 608 106.23 -14.42 14.04
C VAL A 608 105.07 -15.25 13.48
N ASN A 609 105.10 -15.61 12.18
CA ASN A 609 104.04 -16.39 11.50
C ASN A 609 102.61 -15.85 11.70
N ASN A 610 102.45 -14.51 11.65
CA ASN A 610 101.20 -13.77 11.90
C ASN A 610 100.62 -13.93 13.32
N CYS A 611 101.36 -14.52 14.26
CA CYS A 611 101.02 -14.55 15.67
C CYS A 611 101.94 -13.61 16.45
N GLU A 612 101.32 -12.77 17.27
CA GLU A 612 102.00 -11.78 18.10
C GLU A 612 102.33 -12.37 19.48
N SER A 613 103.47 -11.99 20.07
CA SER A 613 103.90 -12.42 21.39
C SER A 613 103.18 -11.72 22.55
N ASP A 614 103.56 -12.06 23.78
CA ASP A 614 103.26 -11.25 24.97
C ASP A 614 104.09 -9.95 25.02
N LYS A 615 103.67 -9.00 25.87
CA LYS A 615 104.20 -7.62 25.98
C LYS A 615 105.27 -7.46 27.06
N ALA A 616 106.34 -6.69 26.78
CA ALA A 616 107.31 -6.18 27.76
C ALA A 616 107.05 -4.69 28.10
N THR A 617 107.35 -4.18 29.31
CA THR A 617 106.87 -2.85 29.81
C THR A 617 107.97 -1.88 30.32
N ILE A 618 107.91 -0.61 29.89
CA ILE A 618 108.72 0.58 30.31
C ILE A 618 107.89 1.54 31.18
N GLN A 619 108.45 2.31 32.13
CA GLN A 619 107.77 3.31 32.98
C GLN A 619 108.39 4.74 32.90
N VAL A 620 107.57 5.81 32.89
CA VAL A 620 107.97 7.24 32.81
C VAL A 620 107.11 8.13 33.72
N ALA A 621 107.64 8.95 34.64
CA ALA A 621 106.85 9.78 35.59
C ALA A 621 106.73 11.29 35.20
N VAL A 622 105.56 11.93 35.36
CA VAL A 622 105.32 13.37 35.07
C VAL A 622 104.52 14.05 36.20
N GLN A 623 104.92 15.24 36.70
CA GLN A 623 104.36 15.90 37.91
C GLN A 623 103.31 17.02 37.61
N SER A 624 102.27 17.25 38.45
CA SER A 624 101.22 18.29 38.26
C SER A 624 100.77 19.06 39.50
N VAL A 625 100.13 20.23 39.29
CA VAL A 625 99.47 21.08 40.31
C VAL A 625 97.97 21.17 40.04
N ALA A 626 97.12 21.11 41.09
CA ALA A 626 95.66 21.17 40.96
C ALA A 626 95.16 22.58 40.57
N ALA A 627 94.01 22.68 39.90
CA ALA A 627 93.39 23.98 39.54
C ALA A 627 92.65 24.63 40.74
N PRO A 628 92.43 25.96 40.75
CA PRO A 628 91.61 26.64 41.76
C PRO A 628 90.12 26.25 41.71
N THR A 629 89.41 26.26 42.84
CA THR A 629 87.97 25.93 42.92
C THR A 629 87.08 27.15 42.66
N VAL A 630 86.05 27.02 41.81
CA VAL A 630 85.05 28.07 41.52
C VAL A 630 83.66 27.68 42.06
N PRO A 631 83.03 28.45 42.98
CA PRO A 631 81.75 28.07 43.60
C PRO A 631 80.55 28.13 42.66
N LYS A 632 80.59 29.05 41.69
CA LYS A 632 79.55 29.23 40.66
C LYS A 632 80.20 29.20 39.28
N SER A 633 79.99 28.10 38.56
CA SER A 633 80.52 27.92 37.20
C SER A 633 79.66 28.60 36.13
N VAL A 634 78.39 28.94 36.43
CA VAL A 634 77.49 29.69 35.57
C VAL A 634 76.75 30.77 36.38
N VAL A 635 76.70 31.99 35.86
CA VAL A 635 75.96 33.11 36.43
C VAL A 635 75.08 33.75 35.36
N THR A 636 73.78 33.96 35.63
CA THR A 636 72.81 34.50 34.65
C THR A 636 72.25 35.84 35.09
N TYR A 637 72.15 36.77 34.14
CA TYR A 637 71.59 38.11 34.27
C TYR A 637 70.56 38.36 33.15
N CYS A 638 69.65 39.30 33.37
CA CYS A 638 68.87 39.92 32.28
C CYS A 638 69.66 41.10 31.73
N VAL A 639 69.41 41.49 30.47
CA VAL A 639 69.93 42.75 29.91
C VAL A 639 69.62 43.89 30.90
N ASP A 640 70.65 44.70 31.21
CA ASP A 640 70.63 45.83 32.17
C ASP A 640 70.48 45.45 33.67
N GLY A 641 70.61 44.17 34.04
CA GLY A 641 70.62 43.73 35.45
C GLY A 641 71.93 44.08 36.19
N LYS A 642 71.89 44.22 37.52
CA LYS A 642 73.08 44.51 38.37
C LYS A 642 73.95 43.26 38.59
N SER A 643 75.27 43.33 38.35
CA SER A 643 76.25 42.24 38.56
C SER A 643 77.22 42.46 39.74
N VAL A 644 77.95 41.40 40.16
CA VAL A 644 78.93 41.39 41.28
C VAL A 644 80.26 40.70 40.87
N PRO A 645 81.39 40.91 41.60
CA PRO A 645 82.68 40.26 41.30
C PRO A 645 82.61 38.72 41.34
N LEU A 646 83.48 38.07 40.55
CA LEU A 646 83.58 36.60 40.49
C LEU A 646 84.39 36.02 41.67
N GLU A 647 84.21 34.73 42.00
CA GLU A 647 84.77 34.08 43.20
C GLU A 647 85.55 32.79 42.87
N ALA A 648 86.73 32.58 43.49
CA ALA A 648 87.51 31.33 43.42
C ALA A 648 88.45 31.14 44.62
N THR A 649 88.91 29.90 44.86
CA THR A 649 89.79 29.51 46.00
C THR A 649 90.98 28.65 45.53
N GLY A 650 92.21 29.03 45.89
CA GLY A 650 93.47 28.32 45.54
C GLY A 650 94.04 27.43 46.67
N GLN A 651 95.07 26.62 46.36
CA GLN A 651 95.79 25.81 47.35
C GLN A 651 96.76 26.69 48.17
N SER A 652 96.97 26.33 49.45
CA SER A 652 97.84 27.08 50.35
C SER A 652 99.27 27.16 49.82
N GLY A 653 99.84 28.37 49.77
CA GLY A 653 101.18 28.64 49.23
C GLY A 653 101.24 28.90 47.73
N ASN A 654 100.14 28.73 46.98
CA ASN A 654 100.05 29.08 45.56
C ASN A 654 99.43 30.47 45.35
N ILE A 655 99.73 31.13 44.23
CA ILE A 655 99.20 32.46 43.85
C ILE A 655 98.12 32.31 42.77
N LEU A 656 96.97 32.99 42.90
CA LEU A 656 95.89 33.00 41.91
C LEU A 656 96.09 34.05 40.82
N HIS A 657 95.81 33.65 39.58
CA HIS A 657 95.86 34.47 38.38
C HIS A 657 94.55 34.36 37.60
N TRP A 658 93.91 35.48 37.32
CA TRP A 658 92.61 35.63 36.67
C TRP A 658 92.79 36.13 35.25
N VAL A 659 92.11 35.52 34.29
CA VAL A 659 92.14 35.93 32.89
C VAL A 659 90.74 36.28 32.44
N ASP A 660 90.54 37.53 32.03
CA ASP A 660 89.25 38.00 31.49
C ASP A 660 89.02 37.48 30.05
N PRO A 661 87.81 37.66 29.47
CA PRO A 661 87.51 37.24 28.11
C PRO A 661 88.42 37.87 27.04
N TYR A 662 89.11 38.96 27.36
CA TYR A 662 90.03 39.67 26.48
C TYR A 662 91.49 39.22 26.65
N GLY A 663 91.75 38.24 27.52
CA GLY A 663 93.06 37.65 27.73
C GLY A 663 93.97 38.40 28.70
N ARG A 664 93.47 39.42 29.42
CA ARG A 664 94.27 40.15 30.41
C ARG A 664 94.41 39.33 31.68
N ASP A 665 95.65 39.09 32.10
CA ASP A 665 96.00 38.39 33.34
C ASP A 665 96.07 39.37 34.52
N MET A 666 95.40 39.05 35.61
CA MET A 666 95.21 39.90 36.78
C MET A 666 95.30 39.05 38.05
N THR A 667 95.76 39.61 39.16
CA THR A 667 95.80 38.89 40.44
C THR A 667 94.57 39.17 41.32
N SER A 668 93.63 40.00 40.86
CA SER A 668 92.36 40.32 41.53
C SER A 668 91.14 39.89 40.69
N ALA A 669 90.01 39.62 41.36
CA ALA A 669 88.81 39.06 40.72
C ALA A 669 87.98 40.11 39.94
N PRO A 670 87.53 39.82 38.70
CA PRO A 670 86.80 40.78 37.85
C PRO A 670 85.28 40.80 38.07
N THR A 671 84.61 41.90 37.67
CA THR A 671 83.12 42.09 37.68
C THR A 671 82.55 42.11 36.25
N PRO A 672 81.60 41.24 35.85
CA PRO A 672 81.12 41.14 34.46
C PRO A 672 80.13 42.24 34.01
N PRO A 673 80.12 42.67 32.73
CA PRO A 673 79.13 43.59 32.16
C PRO A 673 77.81 42.90 31.75
N THR A 674 76.67 43.62 31.82
CA THR A 674 75.30 43.10 31.54
C THR A 674 74.52 43.91 30.48
N LEU A 675 75.18 44.87 29.81
CA LEU A 675 74.55 45.83 28.89
C LEU A 675 74.02 45.19 27.59
N ASN A 676 74.62 44.09 27.14
CA ASN A 676 74.25 43.40 25.91
C ASN A 676 74.05 41.91 26.19
N VAL A 677 73.13 41.27 25.46
CA VAL A 677 73.07 39.80 25.39
C VAL A 677 74.42 39.26 24.93
N ASN A 678 74.85 38.12 25.47
CA ASN A 678 76.12 37.54 25.03
C ASN A 678 76.05 37.18 23.55
N VAL A 679 77.13 37.47 22.83
CA VAL A 679 77.28 37.10 21.42
C VAL A 679 77.35 35.57 21.26
N GLN A 680 77.83 34.87 22.29
CA GLN A 680 77.90 33.42 22.32
C GLN A 680 76.66 32.82 23.04
N PRO A 681 75.96 31.84 22.44
CA PRO A 681 74.79 31.17 23.02
C PRO A 681 75.00 30.53 24.41
N GLY A 682 76.25 30.42 24.88
CA GLY A 682 76.64 29.84 26.18
C GLY A 682 77.35 30.80 27.14
N GLY A 683 77.30 32.11 26.88
CA GLY A 683 77.88 33.14 27.75
C GLY A 683 79.39 33.37 27.61
N ASP A 684 79.88 34.51 28.11
CA ASP A 684 81.31 34.87 28.09
C ASP A 684 82.10 34.12 29.17
N SER A 685 83.34 33.75 28.88
CA SER A 685 84.17 32.89 29.74
C SER A 685 85.31 33.65 30.42
N TYR A 686 85.36 33.60 31.74
CA TYR A 686 86.47 34.07 32.58
C TYR A 686 87.27 32.87 33.10
N TYR A 687 88.58 33.01 33.27
CA TYR A 687 89.46 31.94 33.73
C TYR A 687 90.23 32.30 35.00
N VAL A 688 90.65 31.28 35.78
CA VAL A 688 91.54 31.46 36.93
C VAL A 688 92.49 30.26 37.08
N TYR A 689 93.78 30.46 37.32
CA TYR A 689 94.79 29.39 37.51
C TYR A 689 95.76 29.74 38.66
N GLN A 690 96.62 28.77 39.04
CA GLN A 690 97.60 28.93 40.11
C GLN A 690 98.99 28.35 39.80
N VAL A 691 100.02 28.84 40.50
CA VAL A 691 101.43 28.44 40.30
C VAL A 691 102.03 27.91 41.61
N SER A 692 102.77 26.79 41.55
CA SER A 692 103.37 26.11 42.72
C SER A 692 104.85 26.47 42.97
N PRO A 693 105.40 26.19 44.17
CA PRO A 693 106.80 26.47 44.50
C PRO A 693 107.85 25.70 43.69
N THR A 694 107.55 24.50 43.16
CA THR A 694 108.46 23.71 42.29
C THR A 694 108.47 24.18 40.84
N GLY A 695 107.74 25.26 40.54
CA GLY A 695 107.69 25.85 39.21
C GLY A 695 106.75 25.14 38.23
N CYS A 696 106.02 24.09 38.63
CA CYS A 696 104.92 23.58 37.81
C CYS A 696 103.66 24.47 38.04
N TYR A 697 102.90 24.75 36.98
CA TYR A 697 101.68 25.57 36.94
C TYR A 697 100.45 24.65 37.02
N SER A 698 99.27 25.21 37.29
CA SER A 698 97.97 24.49 37.23
C SER A 698 97.22 24.75 35.92
N ALA A 699 96.20 23.92 35.67
CA ALA A 699 95.17 24.25 34.68
C ALA A 699 94.32 25.47 35.12
N ARG A 700 93.63 26.10 34.16
CA ARG A 700 92.65 27.17 34.37
C ARG A 700 91.27 26.61 34.72
N SER A 701 90.58 27.20 35.69
CA SER A 701 89.15 27.00 35.99
C SER A 701 88.30 28.08 35.33
N THR A 702 87.09 27.74 34.84
CA THR A 702 86.25 28.65 34.04
C THR A 702 84.96 29.05 34.76
N ILE A 703 84.56 30.31 34.59
CA ILE A 703 83.24 30.84 34.99
C ILE A 703 82.54 31.41 33.76
N ARG A 704 81.30 30.97 33.48
CA ARG A 704 80.45 31.45 32.36
C ARG A 704 79.41 32.45 32.82
N VAL A 705 79.26 33.54 32.08
CA VAL A 705 78.28 34.60 32.37
C VAL A 705 77.28 34.74 31.23
N ILE A 706 75.98 34.56 31.51
CA ILE A 706 74.87 34.61 30.53
C ILE A 706 73.98 35.85 30.75
N VAL A 707 73.57 36.53 29.69
CA VAL A 707 72.69 37.71 29.66
C VAL A 707 71.54 37.46 28.68
N ASN A 708 70.28 37.42 29.16
CA ASN A 708 69.06 37.05 28.40
C ASN A 708 68.11 38.24 28.10
N ALA A 709 67.26 38.10 27.07
CA ALA A 709 66.26 39.09 26.60
C ALA A 709 64.77 38.66 26.76
N ILE A 710 63.85 39.62 26.66
CA ILE A 710 62.38 39.40 26.63
C ILE A 710 61.89 38.85 25.26
N PRO A 711 60.80 38.05 25.20
CA PRO A 711 60.40 37.32 23.99
C PRO A 711 59.48 38.11 23.05
N THR A 712 59.30 37.63 21.82
CA THR A 712 58.22 38.04 20.89
C THR A 712 57.51 36.82 20.28
N LEU A 713 56.27 36.97 19.80
CA LEU A 713 55.49 35.90 19.16
C LEU A 713 54.86 36.36 17.84
N SER A 714 55.13 35.67 16.74
CA SER A 714 54.49 35.88 15.43
C SER A 714 53.55 34.73 15.02
N LEU A 715 52.54 35.05 14.20
CA LEU A 715 51.54 34.13 13.66
C LEU A 715 51.65 34.05 12.13
N THR A 716 51.64 32.84 11.59
CA THR A 716 51.61 32.58 10.13
C THR A 716 50.62 31.47 9.80
N GLY A 717 50.23 31.33 8.52
CA GLY A 717 49.25 30.32 8.07
C GLY A 717 47.89 30.86 7.64
N SER A 718 47.80 32.13 7.22
CA SER A 718 46.60 32.68 6.61
C SER A 718 46.15 31.81 5.42
N THR A 719 44.88 31.41 5.40
CA THR A 719 44.38 30.45 4.41
C THR A 719 42.88 30.63 4.15
N ALA A 720 42.41 30.07 3.03
CA ALA A 720 40.99 29.95 2.72
C ALA A 720 40.53 28.51 2.98
N ILE A 721 39.43 28.36 3.71
CA ILE A 721 38.82 27.05 4.01
C ILE A 721 37.32 27.09 3.70
N TYR A 722 36.68 25.93 3.60
CA TYR A 722 35.23 25.88 3.54
C TYR A 722 34.64 26.13 4.94
N LEU A 723 33.49 26.80 5.00
CA LEU A 723 32.79 27.05 6.26
C LEU A 723 32.66 25.73 7.06
N GLY A 724 32.98 25.75 8.36
CA GLY A 724 32.94 24.54 9.22
C GLY A 724 34.22 23.70 9.24
N GLN A 725 35.28 24.09 8.53
CA GLN A 725 36.61 23.45 8.65
C GLN A 725 37.51 24.19 9.67
N LYS A 726 38.51 23.50 10.23
CA LYS A 726 39.55 24.11 11.07
C LYS A 726 40.79 24.45 10.24
N ALA A 727 41.41 25.61 10.49
CA ALA A 727 42.64 26.05 9.84
C ALA A 727 43.85 25.96 10.80
N PRO A 728 45.02 25.47 10.37
CA PRO A 728 46.23 25.49 11.17
C PRO A 728 46.89 26.89 11.16
N LEU A 729 47.28 27.39 12.33
CA LEU A 729 48.12 28.58 12.49
C LEU A 729 49.45 28.19 13.16
N ARG A 730 50.57 28.63 12.58
CA ARG A 730 51.92 28.40 13.10
C ARG A 730 52.39 29.60 13.92
N LEU A 731 52.84 29.32 15.14
CA LEU A 731 53.37 30.26 16.13
C LEU A 731 54.90 30.19 16.13
N THR A 732 55.59 31.33 16.14
CA THR A 732 57.07 31.41 16.22
C THR A 732 57.50 32.40 17.30
N PHE A 733 58.40 31.99 18.20
CA PHE A 733 58.87 32.75 19.36
C PHE A 733 60.32 33.23 19.21
N THR A 734 60.68 34.33 19.89
CA THR A 734 62.08 34.78 20.06
C THR A 734 62.53 34.71 21.53
N ALA A 735 63.85 34.81 21.78
CA ALA A 735 64.51 34.62 23.08
C ALA A 735 64.53 33.16 23.57
N ASN A 736 64.93 32.95 24.83
CA ASN A 736 65.11 31.61 25.40
C ASN A 736 63.80 31.12 26.07
N PRO A 737 63.42 29.84 25.88
CA PRO A 737 62.24 29.22 26.49
C PRO A 737 62.40 29.07 28.02
N PRO A 738 61.32 28.76 28.77
CA PRO A 738 59.95 28.44 28.33
C PRO A 738 59.06 29.68 28.05
N PHE A 739 58.12 29.53 27.11
CA PHE A 739 57.16 30.55 26.70
C PHE A 739 55.73 30.23 27.15
N SER A 740 54.95 31.26 27.51
CA SER A 740 53.47 31.18 27.59
C SER A 740 52.83 32.18 26.61
N TYR A 741 51.66 31.87 26.04
CA TYR A 741 51.01 32.72 25.04
C TYR A 741 49.47 32.74 25.10
N THR A 742 48.88 33.82 24.58
CA THR A 742 47.43 34.04 24.39
C THR A 742 47.13 34.66 23.02
N ILE A 743 46.10 34.18 22.32
CA ILE A 743 45.64 34.63 20.99
C ILE A 743 44.12 34.91 21.03
N THR A 744 43.64 35.87 20.23
CA THR A 744 42.20 36.20 20.11
C THR A 744 41.35 34.98 19.73
N GLY A 745 40.10 34.93 20.22
CA GLY A 745 39.25 33.74 20.10
C GLY A 745 39.42 32.71 21.22
N GLY A 746 40.22 33.03 22.25
CA GLY A 746 40.33 32.24 23.49
C GLY A 746 41.43 31.18 23.48
N TYR A 747 42.38 31.21 22.53
CA TYR A 747 43.44 30.22 22.42
C TYR A 747 44.65 30.61 23.31
N THR A 748 45.05 29.73 24.24
CA THR A 748 46.20 29.91 25.13
C THR A 748 47.09 28.66 25.18
N GLY A 749 48.37 28.78 25.57
CA GLY A 749 49.27 27.63 25.69
C GLY A 749 50.67 27.92 26.23
N LEU A 750 51.47 26.85 26.36
CA LEU A 750 52.90 26.87 26.75
C LEU A 750 53.76 26.27 25.63
N SER A 751 55.00 26.75 25.48
CA SER A 751 55.97 26.20 24.53
C SER A 751 57.39 26.18 25.13
N ASN A 752 58.06 25.02 25.06
CA ASN A 752 59.49 24.89 25.39
C ASN A 752 60.39 25.00 24.15
N THR A 753 59.78 25.20 22.98
CA THR A 753 60.42 25.32 21.68
C THR A 753 60.12 26.69 21.08
N THR A 754 60.93 27.09 20.10
CA THR A 754 60.79 28.37 19.40
C THR A 754 59.66 28.38 18.37
N ASP A 755 58.93 27.28 18.16
CA ASP A 755 57.74 27.20 17.31
C ASP A 755 56.71 26.15 17.77
N THR A 756 55.44 26.35 17.39
CA THR A 756 54.32 25.40 17.60
C THR A 756 53.16 25.65 16.62
N THR A 757 52.15 24.77 16.55
CA THR A 757 50.97 24.92 15.66
C THR A 757 49.66 24.71 16.43
N ILE A 758 48.65 25.55 16.17
CA ILE A 758 47.29 25.44 16.72
C ILE A 758 46.24 25.33 15.60
N PHE A 759 45.06 24.77 15.88
CA PHE A 759 43.94 24.70 14.94
C PHE A 759 42.79 25.62 15.37
N VAL A 760 42.38 26.53 14.48
CA VAL A 760 41.35 27.54 14.74
C VAL A 760 40.12 27.35 13.85
N LEU A 761 38.92 27.67 14.36
CA LEU A 761 37.64 27.58 13.63
C LEU A 761 37.06 28.99 13.36
N PRO A 762 37.01 29.47 12.11
CA PRO A 762 36.38 30.75 11.77
C PRO A 762 34.84 30.62 11.81
N ARG A 763 34.17 31.59 12.45
CA ARG A 763 32.69 31.61 12.58
C ARG A 763 31.98 32.50 11.56
N GLY A 764 32.73 33.27 10.78
CA GLY A 764 32.22 34.14 9.71
C GLY A 764 33.11 34.08 8.47
N ALA A 765 32.75 34.84 7.44
CA ALA A 765 33.42 34.81 6.13
C ALA A 765 34.93 35.13 6.19
N THR A 766 35.35 36.01 7.10
CA THR A 766 36.77 36.30 7.36
C THR A 766 36.99 36.53 8.86
N THR A 767 37.89 35.76 9.48
CA THR A 767 38.24 35.89 10.91
C THR A 767 39.73 36.21 11.04
N THR A 768 40.08 37.27 11.78
CA THR A 768 41.46 37.66 12.07
C THR A 768 41.85 37.21 13.47
N TYR A 769 42.90 36.39 13.56
CA TYR A 769 43.51 35.95 14.82
C TYR A 769 44.71 36.83 15.13
N GLN A 770 44.84 37.31 16.38
CA GLN A 770 45.87 38.26 16.81
C GLN A 770 46.53 37.80 18.12
N VAL A 771 47.84 37.99 18.23
CA VAL A 771 48.58 37.74 19.48
C VAL A 771 48.15 38.74 20.55
N SER A 772 47.74 38.22 21.71
CA SER A 772 47.32 39.01 22.87
C SER A 772 48.39 39.11 23.95
N ALA A 773 49.21 38.08 24.16
CA ALA A 773 50.31 38.09 25.14
C ALA A 773 51.34 36.98 24.87
N VAL A 774 52.60 37.22 25.25
CA VAL A 774 53.69 36.22 25.30
C VAL A 774 54.64 36.52 26.47
N THR A 775 55.14 35.54 27.24
CA THR A 775 56.06 35.76 28.39
C THR A 775 57.18 34.71 28.49
N ASN A 776 58.33 35.05 29.10
CA ASN A 776 59.40 34.11 29.54
C ASN A 776 59.98 34.52 30.93
N SER A 777 61.10 33.92 31.37
CA SER A 777 61.75 34.21 32.67
C SER A 777 62.23 35.65 32.84
N CYS A 778 62.44 36.38 31.74
CA CYS A 778 62.83 37.79 31.75
C CYS A 778 61.61 38.74 31.76
N GLY A 779 60.39 38.24 31.56
CA GLY A 779 59.14 39.00 31.70
C GLY A 779 58.17 38.91 30.52
N LEU A 780 57.24 39.86 30.44
CA LEU A 780 56.25 40.00 29.38
C LEU A 780 56.92 40.52 28.09
N GLY A 781 56.70 39.78 27.01
CA GLY A 781 57.18 40.06 25.67
C GLY A 781 56.21 40.86 24.80
N LEU A 782 56.64 41.17 23.57
CA LEU A 782 55.86 41.97 22.61
C LEU A 782 55.30 41.10 21.47
N PRO A 783 54.17 41.46 20.83
CA PRO A 783 53.74 40.83 19.59
C PRO A 783 54.82 40.94 18.50
N GLY A 784 55.10 39.84 17.80
CA GLY A 784 56.06 39.76 16.69
C GLY A 784 55.46 40.17 15.34
N ASN A 785 56.22 40.06 14.25
CA ASN A 785 55.77 40.39 12.89
C ASN A 785 55.75 39.12 11.99
N PRO A 786 54.58 38.68 11.47
CA PRO A 786 53.25 39.26 11.65
C PRO A 786 52.62 38.90 13.01
N ALA A 787 51.91 39.85 13.63
CA ALA A 787 51.16 39.63 14.88
C ALA A 787 49.75 39.07 14.65
N THR A 788 49.33 38.94 13.38
CA THR A 788 48.00 38.52 12.97
C THR A 788 48.03 37.49 11.85
N ALA A 789 47.02 36.63 11.81
CA ALA A 789 46.75 35.72 10.70
C ALA A 789 45.26 35.78 10.33
N ILE A 790 44.95 35.70 9.04
CA ILE A 790 43.58 35.83 8.51
C ILE A 790 43.13 34.49 7.95
N VAL A 791 41.99 33.99 8.43
CA VAL A 791 41.34 32.79 7.88
C VAL A 791 40.03 33.20 7.23
N THR A 792 39.90 32.94 5.92
CA THR A 792 38.70 33.24 5.14
C THR A 792 37.89 31.96 4.94
N ALA A 793 36.64 31.95 5.41
CA ALA A 793 35.70 30.86 5.20
C ALA A 793 34.84 31.13 3.95
N GLN A 794 34.91 30.25 2.97
CA GLN A 794 34.01 30.28 1.81
C GLN A 794 32.61 29.81 2.25
N VAL A 795 31.63 30.71 2.18
CA VAL A 795 30.24 30.45 2.58
C VAL A 795 29.42 30.11 1.33
N PRO A 796 28.92 28.86 1.18
CA PRO A 796 28.05 28.53 0.05
C PRO A 796 26.64 29.06 0.28
N THR A 797 25.86 29.23 -0.78
CA THR A 797 24.51 29.79 -0.75
C THR A 797 23.47 28.77 -1.21
N ILE A 798 22.24 28.94 -0.70
CA ILE A 798 21.06 28.13 -1.05
C ILE A 798 19.99 29.08 -1.56
N THR A 799 19.46 28.83 -2.77
CA THR A 799 18.34 29.59 -3.33
C THR A 799 17.11 28.69 -3.41
N THR A 800 16.11 28.96 -2.59
CA THR A 800 14.83 28.24 -2.63
C THR A 800 14.07 28.66 -3.89
N SER A 801 13.75 27.71 -4.77
CA SER A 801 13.08 27.98 -6.03
C SER A 801 11.56 28.08 -5.87
N ALA A 802 10.88 28.55 -6.91
CA ALA A 802 9.41 28.57 -6.95
C ALA A 802 8.85 27.15 -6.85
N VAL A 803 7.80 26.97 -6.05
CA VAL A 803 7.03 25.73 -6.01
C VAL A 803 5.81 25.80 -6.94
N ASN A 804 5.41 24.65 -7.49
CA ASN A 804 4.32 24.56 -8.47
C ASN A 804 2.91 24.72 -7.86
N ALA A 805 2.79 24.76 -6.53
CA ALA A 805 1.52 24.93 -5.84
C ALA A 805 1.46 26.28 -5.10
N THR A 806 0.36 27.02 -5.28
CA THR A 806 0.08 28.28 -4.57
C THR A 806 -0.91 28.08 -3.42
N THR A 807 -1.67 26.99 -3.43
CA THR A 807 -2.60 26.59 -2.37
C THR A 807 -2.49 25.08 -2.12
N LEU A 808 -2.38 24.67 -0.85
CA LEU A 808 -2.33 23.28 -0.43
C LEU A 808 -3.16 23.06 0.82
N CYS A 809 -3.58 21.81 1.04
CA CYS A 809 -4.28 21.42 2.25
C CYS A 809 -3.30 20.86 3.28
N ALA A 810 -3.50 21.17 4.56
CA ALA A 810 -2.74 20.58 5.65
C ALA A 810 -2.75 19.04 5.55
N GLY A 811 -1.57 18.41 5.63
CA GLY A 811 -1.38 16.98 5.44
C GLY A 811 -0.96 16.54 4.03
N THR A 812 -0.87 17.44 3.05
CA THR A 812 -0.37 17.11 1.70
C THR A 812 1.16 17.25 1.60
N SER A 813 1.78 16.41 0.78
CA SER A 813 3.20 16.52 0.44
C SER A 813 3.43 17.49 -0.73
N LEU A 814 4.56 18.20 -0.70
CA LEU A 814 5.01 19.18 -1.69
C LEU A 814 6.48 18.92 -2.02
N ALA A 815 6.83 19.02 -3.31
CA ALA A 815 8.22 19.06 -3.76
C ALA A 815 8.74 20.51 -3.71
N VAL A 816 9.82 20.73 -2.96
CA VAL A 816 10.48 22.03 -2.77
C VAL A 816 11.81 22.03 -3.54
N PRO A 817 11.85 22.55 -4.78
CA PRO A 817 13.10 22.68 -5.52
C PRO A 817 13.97 23.81 -4.94
N PHE A 818 15.27 23.60 -4.97
CA PHE A 818 16.28 24.61 -4.64
C PHE A 818 17.54 24.43 -5.50
N THR A 819 18.36 25.48 -5.57
CA THR A 819 19.70 25.45 -6.16
C THR A 819 20.74 25.87 -5.12
N THR A 820 21.97 25.42 -5.32
CA THR A 820 23.11 25.72 -4.44
C THR A 820 24.24 26.32 -5.25
N THR A 821 24.90 27.34 -4.71
CA THR A 821 26.13 27.91 -5.29
C THR A 821 27.26 27.79 -4.27
N GLY A 822 28.44 27.36 -4.72
CA GLY A 822 29.57 27.03 -3.83
C GLY A 822 29.60 25.55 -3.43
N ILE A 823 30.56 25.19 -2.59
CA ILE A 823 30.85 23.79 -2.23
C ILE A 823 30.21 23.45 -0.89
N PHE A 824 29.32 22.45 -0.91
CA PHE A 824 28.83 21.76 0.28
C PHE A 824 29.65 20.48 0.45
N ILE A 825 30.19 20.25 1.65
CA ILE A 825 30.98 19.06 1.93
C ILE A 825 30.11 17.78 1.99
N ASN A 826 30.75 16.62 1.84
CA ASN A 826 30.05 15.33 1.87
C ASN A 826 29.41 15.08 3.25
N GLY A 827 28.14 14.69 3.27
CA GLY A 827 27.34 14.52 4.49
C GLY A 827 26.38 15.69 4.81
N ASN A 828 26.39 16.77 4.01
CA ASN A 828 25.43 17.86 4.16
C ASN A 828 24.00 17.43 3.79
N ALA A 829 23.02 17.88 4.56
CA ALA A 829 21.59 17.57 4.40
C ALA A 829 20.76 18.85 4.33
N PHE A 830 19.85 18.92 3.37
CA PHE A 830 18.97 20.07 3.12
C PHE A 830 17.58 19.83 3.67
N LYS A 831 17.06 20.78 4.45
CA LYS A 831 15.74 20.72 5.11
C LYS A 831 14.86 21.86 4.63
N ALA A 832 13.56 21.60 4.49
CA ALA A 832 12.56 22.60 4.14
C ALA A 832 11.78 23.02 5.40
N GLU A 833 11.56 24.32 5.55
CA GLU A 833 10.71 24.89 6.59
C GLU A 833 9.66 25.84 5.98
N LEU A 834 8.49 25.91 6.62
CA LEU A 834 7.49 26.94 6.38
C LEU A 834 7.67 28.08 7.37
N ILE A 835 7.65 29.31 6.89
CA ILE A 835 7.74 30.53 7.70
C ILE A 835 6.42 31.26 7.54
N SER A 836 5.70 31.49 8.64
CA SER A 836 4.43 32.22 8.59
C SER A 836 4.65 33.65 8.05
N VAL A 837 3.85 34.05 7.06
CA VAL A 837 3.86 35.42 6.54
C VAL A 837 3.30 36.40 7.58
N ALA A 838 2.37 35.95 8.42
CA ALA A 838 1.76 36.77 9.46
C ALA A 838 2.69 36.97 10.67
N ASP A 839 3.63 36.05 10.90
CA ASP A 839 4.58 36.08 12.01
C ASP A 839 5.84 35.28 11.65
N THR A 840 6.88 35.96 11.18
CA THR A 840 8.11 35.33 10.67
C THR A 840 8.96 34.65 11.74
N SER A 841 8.60 34.82 13.02
CA SER A 841 9.19 34.05 14.12
C SER A 841 8.64 32.61 14.17
N LYS A 842 7.43 32.37 13.66
CA LYS A 842 6.82 31.04 13.59
C LYS A 842 7.33 30.29 12.36
N ARG A 843 8.13 29.28 12.64
CA ARG A 843 8.75 28.40 11.64
C ARG A 843 8.38 26.96 11.92
N TYR A 844 8.11 26.21 10.86
CA TYR A 844 7.66 24.83 10.92
C TYR A 844 8.53 23.98 10.00
N GLU A 845 9.38 23.13 10.56
CA GLU A 845 10.14 22.15 9.78
C GLU A 845 9.16 21.13 9.15
N ILE A 846 9.26 20.93 7.84
CA ILE A 846 8.33 20.07 7.06
C ILE A 846 9.06 18.90 6.37
N SER A 847 10.37 18.75 6.57
CA SER A 847 11.15 17.60 6.09
C SER A 847 12.32 17.25 7.03
N SER A 848 12.74 15.98 7.03
CA SER A 848 13.81 15.46 7.89
C SER A 848 15.25 15.61 7.35
N GLY A 849 15.42 16.11 6.12
CA GLY A 849 16.72 16.35 5.48
C GLY A 849 17.00 15.44 4.28
N THR A 850 17.42 15.99 3.14
CA THR A 850 17.78 15.24 1.92
C THR A 850 19.13 15.69 1.36
N ALA A 851 19.84 14.83 0.62
CA ALA A 851 21.11 15.18 -0.01
C ALA A 851 20.96 15.98 -1.32
N ALA A 852 19.75 16.03 -1.89
CA ALA A 852 19.50 16.59 -3.21
C ALA A 852 18.15 17.33 -3.32
N SER A 853 18.05 18.15 -4.36
CA SER A 853 16.86 18.87 -4.81
C SER A 853 16.06 18.02 -5.83
N PRO A 854 14.71 18.02 -5.80
CA PRO A 854 13.84 18.73 -4.86
C PRO A 854 13.66 17.98 -3.52
N ILE A 855 13.38 18.72 -2.45
CA ILE A 855 13.02 18.15 -1.14
C ILE A 855 11.54 17.74 -1.17
N THR A 856 11.23 16.48 -0.90
CA THR A 856 9.84 16.07 -0.64
C THR A 856 9.50 16.37 0.82
N ALA A 857 8.58 17.30 1.04
CA ALA A 857 8.20 17.78 2.37
C ALA A 857 6.70 17.56 2.60
N THR A 858 6.28 17.23 3.82
CA THR A 858 4.86 17.03 4.14
C THR A 858 4.39 18.08 5.13
N VAL A 859 3.36 18.83 4.76
CA VAL A 859 2.77 19.85 5.62
C VAL A 859 2.03 19.15 6.76
N SER A 860 2.27 19.54 8.01
CA SER A 860 1.55 18.97 9.15
C SER A 860 0.03 19.07 8.98
N GLY A 861 -0.70 17.99 9.26
CA GLY A 861 -2.17 17.96 9.20
C GLY A 861 -2.87 18.86 10.21
N THR A 862 -2.14 19.33 11.23
CA THR A 862 -2.64 20.25 12.28
C THR A 862 -2.22 21.70 12.07
N LEU A 863 -1.54 22.01 10.96
CA LEU A 863 -1.13 23.38 10.67
C LEU A 863 -2.36 24.27 10.42
N ALA A 864 -2.42 25.40 11.13
CA ALA A 864 -3.48 26.39 10.95
C ALA A 864 -3.47 26.94 9.52
N SER A 865 -4.64 27.40 9.05
CA SER A 865 -4.69 28.07 7.76
C SER A 865 -3.96 29.39 7.78
N GLY A 866 -3.28 29.71 6.69
CA GLY A 866 -2.43 30.89 6.61
C GLY A 866 -1.56 30.90 5.36
N ARG A 867 -0.81 31.99 5.19
CA ARG A 867 0.16 32.16 4.11
C ARG A 867 1.55 31.91 4.67
N TYR A 868 2.37 31.15 3.95
CA TYR A 868 3.70 30.74 4.37
C TYR A 868 4.71 30.98 3.25
N TYR A 869 5.90 31.47 3.60
CA TYR A 869 7.09 31.32 2.76
C TYR A 869 7.68 29.93 2.97
N ILE A 870 8.36 29.41 1.97
CA ILE A 870 9.14 28.18 2.08
C ILE A 870 10.61 28.57 2.09
N ARG A 871 11.42 27.98 2.97
CA ARG A 871 12.87 28.17 2.95
C ARG A 871 13.57 26.83 3.05
N VAL A 872 14.61 26.64 2.25
CA VAL A 872 15.54 25.52 2.40
C VAL A 872 16.74 25.97 3.23
N SER A 873 17.14 25.16 4.21
CA SER A 873 18.37 25.31 4.97
C SER A 873 19.25 24.07 4.77
N GLY A 874 20.57 24.22 4.88
CA GLY A 874 21.54 23.14 4.74
C GLY A 874 22.31 22.92 6.05
N SER A 875 22.52 21.66 6.43
CA SER A 875 23.46 21.30 7.49
C SER A 875 24.89 21.40 6.96
N ASN A 876 25.79 21.81 7.85
CA ASN A 876 27.24 21.87 7.66
C ASN A 876 27.87 21.68 9.07
N PRO A 877 29.02 21.01 9.24
CA PRO A 877 29.38 20.31 10.48
C PRO A 877 29.33 21.12 11.77
N ASP A 878 29.56 22.44 11.71
CA ASP A 878 29.57 23.30 12.89
C ASP A 878 28.68 24.55 12.78
N ILE A 879 28.20 24.93 11.58
CA ILE A 879 27.46 26.18 11.32
C ILE A 879 26.42 25.96 10.20
N GLY A 880 25.12 26.00 10.53
CA GLY A 880 24.04 25.83 9.56
C GLY A 880 23.91 26.99 8.56
N ILE A 881 23.46 26.68 7.32
CA ILE A 881 23.36 27.63 6.21
C ILE A 881 21.88 27.88 5.89
N LEU A 882 21.44 29.13 5.99
CA LEU A 882 20.07 29.54 5.65
C LEU A 882 19.98 29.92 4.18
N GLY A 883 19.01 29.35 3.45
CA GLY A 883 18.71 29.75 2.09
C GLY A 883 17.79 30.95 1.97
N SER A 884 17.54 31.40 0.75
CA SER A 884 16.54 32.42 0.46
C SER A 884 15.13 31.94 0.78
N ILE A 885 14.21 32.87 1.09
CA ILE A 885 12.78 32.57 1.07
C ILE A 885 12.33 32.29 -0.38
N SER A 886 11.36 31.40 -0.54
CA SER A 886 10.79 31.04 -1.84
C SER A 886 10.08 32.23 -2.47
N PRO A 887 10.16 32.40 -3.80
CA PRO A 887 9.37 33.40 -4.50
C PRO A 887 7.86 33.10 -4.47
N THR A 888 7.46 31.82 -4.40
CA THR A 888 6.06 31.43 -4.23
C THR A 888 5.64 31.56 -2.76
N ILE A 889 4.54 32.28 -2.50
CA ILE A 889 3.86 32.28 -1.20
C ILE A 889 2.80 31.16 -1.22
N LEU A 890 2.92 30.22 -0.28
CA LEU A 890 2.04 29.07 -0.19
C LEU A 890 0.88 29.36 0.77
N THR A 891 -0.36 29.25 0.27
CA THR A 891 -1.56 29.32 1.11
C THR A 891 -1.91 27.92 1.62
N ILE A 892 -1.75 27.69 2.92
CA ILE A 892 -2.17 26.45 3.55
C ILE A 892 -3.62 26.59 4.01
N ARG A 893 -4.45 25.66 3.60
CA ARG A 893 -5.82 25.49 4.06
C ARG A 893 -5.91 24.36 5.06
N SER A 894 -6.64 24.57 6.14
CA SER A 894 -6.73 23.62 7.24
C SER A 894 -7.89 22.63 7.02
N LYS A 895 -7.66 21.36 7.38
CA LYS A 895 -8.72 20.35 7.37
C LYS A 895 -9.78 20.70 8.42
N PRO A 896 -11.05 20.32 8.20
CA PRO A 896 -12.12 20.74 9.07
C PRO A 896 -12.10 19.95 10.36
N THR A 897 -12.59 20.55 11.44
CA THR A 897 -12.96 19.84 12.65
C THR A 897 -14.37 20.24 13.05
N ALA A 898 -15.10 19.37 13.74
CA ALA A 898 -16.43 19.71 14.24
C ALA A 898 -16.65 19.10 15.63
N THR A 899 -17.24 19.88 16.53
CA THR A 899 -17.59 19.46 17.88
C THR A 899 -19.05 19.76 18.15
N LEU A 900 -19.83 18.72 18.51
CA LEU A 900 -21.25 18.84 18.82
C LEU A 900 -21.48 18.93 20.33
N THR A 901 -22.21 19.96 20.75
CA THR A 901 -22.63 20.18 22.14
C THR A 901 -24.11 20.62 22.18
N GLY A 902 -24.66 20.77 23.39
CA GLY A 902 -26.05 21.24 23.59
C GLY A 902 -26.96 20.23 24.27
N ASN A 903 -26.48 19.58 25.35
CA ASN A 903 -27.37 18.79 26.23
C ASN A 903 -28.44 19.70 26.82
N GLN A 904 -29.72 19.32 26.69
CA GLN A 904 -30.83 20.09 27.25
C GLN A 904 -31.94 19.14 27.72
N SER A 905 -32.77 19.61 28.65
CA SER A 905 -34.03 18.96 28.99
C SER A 905 -35.18 19.83 28.47
N VAL A 906 -36.04 19.26 27.64
CA VAL A 906 -37.19 19.95 27.05
C VAL A 906 -38.47 19.18 27.30
N ASN A 907 -39.60 19.87 27.37
CA ASN A 907 -40.90 19.23 27.45
C ASN A 907 -41.25 18.58 26.10
N LEU A 908 -42.10 17.55 26.12
CA LEU A 908 -42.57 16.86 24.91
C LEU A 908 -43.02 17.86 23.82
N GLY A 909 -42.37 17.83 22.65
CA GLY A 909 -42.70 18.67 21.49
C GLY A 909 -42.06 20.06 21.46
N ALA A 910 -41.33 20.47 22.50
CA ALA A 910 -40.61 21.73 22.52
C ALA A 910 -39.29 21.67 21.72
N PRO A 911 -38.87 22.78 21.07
CA PRO A 911 -37.60 22.83 20.35
C PRO A 911 -36.40 22.84 21.30
N ALA A 912 -35.35 22.11 20.94
CA ALA A 912 -34.04 22.13 21.57
C ALA A 912 -32.96 22.59 20.57
N LYS A 913 -31.89 23.22 21.05
CA LYS A 913 -30.80 23.73 20.21
C LYS A 913 -29.53 22.92 20.39
N LEU A 914 -29.01 22.37 19.30
CA LEU A 914 -27.68 21.78 19.23
C LEU A 914 -26.71 22.82 18.66
N THR A 915 -25.47 22.79 19.14
CA THR A 915 -24.41 23.69 18.68
C THR A 915 -23.27 22.85 18.08
N ILE A 916 -22.96 23.10 16.82
CA ILE A 916 -21.81 22.51 16.13
C ILE A 916 -20.76 23.60 15.99
N ALA A 917 -19.69 23.50 16.76
CA ALA A 917 -18.53 24.36 16.63
C ALA A 917 -17.56 23.73 15.62
N PHE A 918 -17.14 24.50 14.62
CA PHE A 918 -16.20 24.07 13.61
C PHE A 918 -14.78 24.61 13.86
N GLY A 919 -13.79 23.86 13.40
CA GLY A 919 -12.44 24.34 13.14
C GLY A 919 -12.05 24.05 11.69
N GLY A 920 -10.89 24.55 11.27
CA GLY A 920 -10.49 24.49 9.87
C GLY A 920 -11.14 25.58 9.00
N ASP A 921 -10.98 25.51 7.67
CA ASP A 921 -11.53 26.53 6.78
C ASP A 921 -12.99 26.25 6.36
N SER A 922 -13.81 27.29 6.27
CA SER A 922 -15.16 27.23 5.69
C SER A 922 -15.12 27.16 4.14
N PRO A 923 -16.21 26.76 3.46
CA PRO A 923 -17.46 26.19 4.00
C PRO A 923 -17.28 24.74 4.50
N TRP A 924 -17.97 24.41 5.60
CA TRP A 924 -18.02 23.06 6.18
C TRP A 924 -19.29 22.34 5.73
N ALA A 925 -19.15 21.11 5.28
CA ALA A 925 -20.23 20.15 5.12
C ALA A 925 -20.20 19.18 6.32
N VAL A 926 -21.26 19.19 7.12
CA VAL A 926 -21.39 18.37 8.33
C VAL A 926 -22.56 17.40 8.18
N THR A 927 -22.39 16.18 8.70
CA THR A 927 -23.48 15.23 8.89
C THR A 927 -23.56 14.87 10.38
N TYR A 928 -24.77 14.91 10.94
CA TYR A 928 -25.06 14.48 12.30
C TYR A 928 -26.30 13.59 12.29
N ALA A 929 -26.40 12.66 13.23
CA ALA A 929 -27.47 11.69 13.28
C ALA A 929 -28.00 11.51 14.70
N ASP A 930 -29.26 11.11 14.79
CA ASP A 930 -29.78 10.44 15.98
C ASP A 930 -29.74 8.91 15.80
N SER A 931 -30.41 8.16 16.68
CA SER A 931 -30.46 6.69 16.60
C SER A 931 -31.30 6.14 15.43
N VAL A 932 -31.92 7.00 14.62
CA VAL A 932 -32.94 6.63 13.61
C VAL A 932 -32.64 7.26 12.24
N GLN A 933 -32.15 8.50 12.18
CA GLN A 933 -31.99 9.28 10.95
C GLN A 933 -30.72 10.16 10.97
N SER A 934 -30.12 10.32 9.78
CA SER A 934 -28.99 11.23 9.54
C SER A 934 -29.44 12.52 8.84
N TYR A 935 -28.80 13.63 9.19
CA TYR A 935 -29.04 14.97 8.69
C TYR A 935 -27.73 15.59 8.21
N SER A 936 -27.75 16.29 7.08
CA SER A 936 -26.57 16.95 6.52
C SER A 936 -26.83 18.45 6.30
N ALA A 937 -25.81 19.27 6.54
CA ALA A 937 -25.85 20.71 6.31
C ALA A 937 -24.50 21.20 5.77
N SER A 938 -24.54 22.26 4.96
CA SER A 938 -23.34 23.01 4.54
C SER A 938 -23.44 24.44 5.06
N THR A 939 -22.38 24.94 5.70
CA THR A 939 -22.39 26.25 6.36
C THR A 939 -21.01 26.90 6.34
N SER A 940 -21.00 28.23 6.35
CA SER A 940 -19.80 29.03 6.63
C SER A 940 -19.90 29.77 7.96
N VAL A 941 -20.98 29.53 8.71
CA VAL A 941 -21.25 30.14 10.02
C VAL A 941 -20.75 29.22 11.12
N ASN A 942 -19.99 29.75 12.07
CA ASN A 942 -19.41 29.02 13.19
C ASN A 942 -19.57 29.84 14.50
N PRO A 943 -20.19 29.30 15.56
CA PRO A 943 -20.82 27.99 15.64
C PRO A 943 -22.12 27.91 14.83
N TYR A 944 -22.42 26.75 14.27
CA TYR A 944 -23.67 26.47 13.56
C TYR A 944 -24.71 25.91 14.53
N MET A 945 -25.84 26.61 14.65
CA MET A 945 -26.94 26.23 15.53
C MET A 945 -27.97 25.41 14.75
N VAL A 946 -28.33 24.26 15.32
CA VAL A 946 -29.35 23.35 14.76
C VAL A 946 -30.51 23.27 15.74
N GLU A 947 -31.74 23.49 15.29
CA GLU A 947 -32.95 23.24 16.07
C GLU A 947 -33.45 21.82 15.84
N VAL A 948 -33.73 21.07 16.91
CA VAL A 948 -34.28 19.71 16.88
C VAL A 948 -35.51 19.61 17.77
N ARG A 949 -36.46 18.73 17.44
CA ARG A 949 -37.73 18.53 18.19
C ARG A 949 -37.96 17.05 18.51
N PRO A 950 -37.15 16.44 19.39
CA PRO A 950 -37.29 15.02 19.69
C PRO A 950 -38.56 14.76 20.53
N THR A 951 -39.27 13.67 20.22
CA THR A 951 -40.47 13.22 20.96
C THR A 951 -40.15 12.22 22.08
N ARG A 952 -38.89 11.77 22.16
CA ARG A 952 -38.34 10.92 23.23
C ARG A 952 -36.92 11.39 23.54
N THR A 953 -36.34 10.98 24.67
CA THR A 953 -34.94 11.30 24.97
C THR A 953 -34.02 10.77 23.86
N THR A 954 -33.34 11.67 23.16
CA THR A 954 -32.56 11.36 21.96
C THR A 954 -31.14 11.89 22.07
N THR A 955 -30.16 11.03 21.78
CA THR A 955 -28.75 11.41 21.68
C THR A 955 -28.36 11.62 20.23
N TYR A 956 -27.86 12.83 19.93
CA TYR A 956 -27.32 13.22 18.63
C TYR A 956 -25.79 13.10 18.63
N LYS A 957 -25.25 12.58 17.53
CA LYS A 957 -23.81 12.43 17.31
C LYS A 957 -23.42 12.96 15.94
N LEU A 958 -22.21 13.50 15.82
CA LEU A 958 -21.64 13.79 14.50
C LEU A 958 -21.29 12.48 13.78
N VAL A 959 -21.47 12.46 12.46
CA VAL A 959 -21.14 11.33 11.58
C VAL A 959 -19.93 11.69 10.70
N SER A 960 -19.90 12.91 10.17
CA SER A 960 -18.78 13.39 9.37
C SER A 960 -18.72 14.92 9.35
N VAL A 961 -17.52 15.44 9.11
CA VAL A 961 -17.32 16.82 8.69
C VAL A 961 -16.33 16.83 7.53
N SER A 962 -16.54 17.70 6.55
CA SER A 962 -15.64 17.90 5.42
C SER A 962 -15.65 19.35 4.95
N ASN A 963 -14.62 19.76 4.22
CA ASN A 963 -14.50 21.06 3.57
C ASN A 963 -13.71 20.87 2.26
N GLY A 964 -13.30 21.95 1.60
CA GLY A 964 -12.50 21.89 0.37
C GLY A 964 -11.16 21.13 0.48
N CYS A 965 -10.70 20.80 1.69
CA CYS A 965 -9.50 20.01 1.96
C CYS A 965 -9.76 18.54 2.34
N GLY A 966 -11.01 18.09 2.23
CA GLY A 966 -11.43 16.72 2.47
C GLY A 966 -12.06 16.51 3.86
N SER A 967 -12.10 15.25 4.30
CA SER A 967 -12.73 14.86 5.56
C SER A 967 -11.91 15.31 6.78
N GLY A 968 -12.64 15.69 7.82
CA GLY A 968 -12.12 16.22 9.06
C GLY A 968 -12.43 15.36 10.29
N THR A 969 -12.00 15.82 11.45
CA THR A 969 -12.22 15.10 12.72
C THR A 969 -13.46 15.61 13.43
N ILE A 970 -14.28 14.70 13.94
CA ILE A 970 -15.50 15.01 14.69
C ILE A 970 -15.36 14.63 16.17
N SER A 971 -16.01 15.37 17.06
CA SER A 971 -16.05 15.05 18.50
C SER A 971 -17.34 15.54 19.16
N GLY A 972 -17.62 15.08 20.38
CA GLY A 972 -18.80 15.49 21.15
C GLY A 972 -20.10 14.79 20.74
N THR A 973 -21.03 14.78 21.68
CA THR A 973 -22.40 14.25 21.53
C THR A 973 -23.33 15.13 22.35
N ALA A 974 -24.59 15.26 21.92
CA ALA A 974 -25.58 16.03 22.66
C ALA A 974 -26.83 15.17 22.91
N THR A 975 -27.27 15.06 24.16
CA THR A 975 -28.49 14.35 24.54
C THR A 975 -29.57 15.34 24.95
N ILE A 976 -30.71 15.24 24.28
CA ILE A 976 -31.91 16.01 24.61
C ILE A 976 -32.83 15.11 25.42
N ASN A 977 -32.98 15.41 26.71
CA ASN A 977 -33.87 14.69 27.61
C ASN A 977 -35.30 15.21 27.46
N VAL A 978 -36.24 14.34 27.07
CA VAL A 978 -37.65 14.72 26.90
C VAL A 978 -38.43 14.41 28.16
N MET A 979 -38.86 15.46 28.85
CA MET A 979 -39.66 15.35 30.08
C MET A 979 -41.15 15.25 29.73
N THR A 980 -41.81 14.22 30.24
CA THR A 980 -43.26 14.05 30.12
C THR A 980 -43.96 14.74 31.30
N VAL A 981 -44.82 15.70 31.02
CA VAL A 981 -45.62 16.40 32.05
C VAL A 981 -46.69 15.43 32.57
N LEU A 982 -46.59 15.02 33.84
CA LEU A 982 -47.61 14.23 34.53
C LEU A 982 -48.54 15.18 35.31
N GLY A 983 -49.46 15.83 34.60
CA GLY A 983 -50.52 16.69 35.18
C GLY A 983 -50.10 18.13 35.44
N VAL A 984 -50.88 19.08 34.93
CA VAL A 984 -50.80 20.51 35.27
C VAL A 984 -51.71 20.72 36.49
N GLU A 985 -51.16 21.08 37.64
CA GLU A 985 -51.95 21.50 38.81
C GLU A 985 -52.52 22.91 38.59
N ASP A 986 -53.78 23.10 38.94
CA ASP A 986 -54.43 24.40 38.93
C ASP A 986 -54.04 25.16 40.21
N THR A 987 -53.04 26.02 40.13
CA THR A 987 -52.46 26.77 41.26
C THR A 987 -53.43 27.77 41.91
N THR A 988 -54.63 27.94 41.37
CA THR A 988 -55.60 28.89 41.92
C THR A 988 -56.28 28.35 43.20
N LEU A 989 -56.30 27.03 43.42
CA LEU A 989 -56.85 26.40 44.63
C LEU A 989 -55.88 26.37 45.81
N ASP A 990 -54.58 26.52 45.53
CA ASP A 990 -53.52 26.26 46.50
C ASP A 990 -53.54 27.13 47.77
N PRO A 991 -53.75 28.46 47.70
CA PRO A 991 -53.79 29.28 48.91
C PRO A 991 -55.09 29.12 49.72
N LEU A 992 -56.09 28.44 49.18
CA LEU A 992 -57.43 28.29 49.76
C LEU A 992 -57.64 26.91 50.38
N VAL A 993 -56.63 26.02 50.33
CA VAL A 993 -56.70 24.68 50.92
C VAL A 993 -55.51 24.44 51.84
N GLN A 994 -55.78 24.25 53.13
CA GLN A 994 -54.77 23.89 54.12
C GLN A 994 -54.95 22.44 54.58
N VAL A 995 -53.83 21.73 54.74
CA VAL A 995 -53.82 20.33 55.18
C VAL A 995 -52.83 20.16 56.33
N TYR A 996 -53.30 19.73 57.49
CA TYR A 996 -52.49 19.63 58.71
C TYR A 996 -53.08 18.64 59.73
N PRO A 997 -52.31 18.16 60.72
CA PRO A 997 -50.86 18.19 60.75
C PRO A 997 -50.27 17.25 59.70
N ILE A 998 -49.19 17.68 59.07
CA ILE A 998 -48.33 16.83 58.25
C ILE A 998 -46.91 16.93 58.85
N PRO A 999 -46.34 15.86 59.42
CA PRO A 999 -46.85 14.48 59.46
C PRO A 999 -48.02 14.25 60.44
N THR A 1000 -48.81 13.20 60.20
CA THR A 1000 -49.91 12.75 61.07
C THR A 1000 -49.70 11.31 61.57
N ALA A 1001 -50.23 10.97 62.75
CA ALA A 1001 -50.26 9.59 63.26
C ALA A 1001 -51.59 8.87 62.96
N THR A 1002 -52.72 9.58 63.05
CA THR A 1002 -54.07 8.98 62.95
C THR A 1002 -55.00 9.74 62.03
N THR A 1003 -55.12 11.07 62.15
CA THR A 1003 -56.06 11.90 61.38
C THR A 1003 -55.39 13.09 60.70
N VAL A 1004 -55.82 13.41 59.49
CA VAL A 1004 -55.40 14.64 58.77
C VAL A 1004 -56.60 15.54 58.55
N MET A 1005 -56.42 16.83 58.76
CA MET A 1005 -57.43 17.88 58.63
C MET A 1005 -57.26 18.57 57.29
N VAL A 1006 -58.37 18.84 56.62
CA VAL A 1006 -58.42 19.57 55.35
C VAL A 1006 -59.36 20.75 55.51
N ASP A 1007 -58.80 21.95 55.48
CA ASP A 1007 -59.53 23.22 55.48
C ASP A 1007 -59.62 23.76 54.06
N ILE A 1008 -60.81 24.19 53.66
CA ILE A 1008 -61.11 24.70 52.33
C ILE A 1008 -61.83 26.05 52.48
N ASP A 1009 -61.07 27.14 52.30
CA ASP A 1009 -61.53 28.54 52.34
C ASP A 1009 -62.28 28.95 51.06
N LEU A 1010 -63.30 28.18 50.68
CA LEU A 1010 -64.20 28.44 49.55
C LEU A 1010 -65.65 28.08 49.90
N PRO A 1011 -66.65 28.80 49.37
CA PRO A 1011 -68.05 28.44 49.56
C PRO A 1011 -68.42 27.18 48.75
N LEU A 1012 -68.58 26.04 49.42
CA LEU A 1012 -68.88 24.72 48.82
C LEU A 1012 -70.39 24.45 48.58
N THR A 1013 -71.19 25.51 48.44
CA THR A 1013 -72.65 25.42 48.35
C THR A 1013 -73.14 24.93 46.98
N ARG A 1014 -72.42 25.24 45.88
CA ARG A 1014 -72.72 24.72 44.54
C ARG A 1014 -72.01 23.39 44.29
N ASP A 1015 -70.68 23.40 44.24
CA ASP A 1015 -69.88 22.19 43.99
C ASP A 1015 -69.28 21.66 45.29
N GLN A 1016 -69.50 20.37 45.57
CA GLN A 1016 -68.86 19.71 46.71
C GLN A 1016 -67.37 19.45 46.42
N ALA A 1017 -66.53 19.53 47.45
CA ALA A 1017 -65.14 19.13 47.34
C ALA A 1017 -65.02 17.61 47.40
N VAL A 1018 -64.31 17.02 46.44
CA VAL A 1018 -63.95 15.61 46.41
C VAL A 1018 -62.52 15.45 46.90
N LEU A 1019 -62.34 14.75 48.01
CA LEU A 1019 -61.06 14.46 48.65
C LEU A 1019 -60.68 13.01 48.38
N SER A 1020 -59.65 12.77 47.58
CA SER A 1020 -59.20 11.42 47.18
C SER A 1020 -57.78 11.17 47.66
N ILE A 1021 -57.61 10.22 48.57
CA ILE A 1021 -56.30 9.77 49.03
C ILE A 1021 -55.87 8.58 48.21
N THR A 1022 -54.64 8.66 47.70
CA THR A 1022 -53.98 7.60 46.94
C THR A 1022 -52.59 7.33 47.54
N THR A 1023 -52.08 6.13 47.32
CA THR A 1023 -50.65 5.85 47.57
C THR A 1023 -49.77 6.65 46.59
N MET A 1024 -48.47 6.76 46.85
CA MET A 1024 -47.50 7.32 45.88
C MET A 1024 -47.46 6.59 44.51
N ARG A 1025 -48.08 5.42 44.39
CA ARG A 1025 -48.22 4.66 43.14
C ARG A 1025 -49.59 4.87 42.46
N GLY A 1026 -50.42 5.77 42.97
CA GLY A 1026 -51.74 6.11 42.40
C GLY A 1026 -52.88 5.15 42.74
N LEU A 1027 -52.64 4.13 43.59
CA LEU A 1027 -53.72 3.25 44.07
C LEU A 1027 -54.66 4.02 45.01
N PRO A 1028 -55.99 4.03 44.76
CA PRO A 1028 -56.96 4.74 45.60
C PRO A 1028 -57.12 4.03 46.94
N ILE A 1029 -57.05 4.81 48.01
CA ILE A 1029 -57.21 4.34 49.39
C ILE A 1029 -58.60 4.70 49.87
N ARG A 1030 -58.96 5.96 49.71
CA ARG A 1030 -60.23 6.49 50.20
C ARG A 1030 -60.62 7.72 49.40
N GLN A 1031 -61.91 7.85 49.14
CA GLN A 1031 -62.49 9.03 48.54
C GLN A 1031 -63.68 9.49 49.37
N LEU A 1032 -63.75 10.79 49.62
CA LEU A 1032 -64.75 11.44 50.46
C LEU A 1032 -65.25 12.68 49.71
N THR A 1033 -66.49 13.08 49.98
CA THR A 1033 -67.05 14.33 49.47
C THR A 1033 -67.48 15.20 50.63
N THR A 1034 -67.10 16.47 50.61
CA THR A 1034 -67.43 17.42 51.68
C THR A 1034 -68.01 18.71 51.12
N ARG A 1035 -68.92 19.31 51.90
CA ARG A 1035 -69.46 20.65 51.67
C ARG A 1035 -69.16 21.59 52.85
N THR A 1036 -68.39 21.11 53.82
CA THR A 1036 -67.97 21.90 54.98
C THR A 1036 -66.59 22.48 54.72
N HIS A 1037 -66.35 23.65 55.32
CA HIS A 1037 -65.04 24.29 55.30
C HIS A 1037 -63.95 23.39 55.87
N HIS A 1038 -64.26 22.68 56.96
CA HIS A 1038 -63.35 21.82 57.70
C HIS A 1038 -63.75 20.34 57.53
N THR A 1039 -62.79 19.47 57.22
CA THR A 1039 -63.03 18.01 57.09
C THR A 1039 -61.88 17.21 57.68
N GLU A 1040 -62.20 16.26 58.56
CA GLU A 1040 -61.23 15.30 59.10
C GLU A 1040 -61.19 14.03 58.26
N ILE A 1041 -59.99 13.50 58.03
CA ILE A 1041 -59.79 12.23 57.36
C ILE A 1041 -59.00 11.29 58.27
N ASP A 1042 -59.66 10.22 58.70
CA ASP A 1042 -59.04 9.16 59.49
C ASP A 1042 -58.22 8.21 58.60
N LEU A 1043 -56.96 8.08 58.97
CA LEU A 1043 -55.94 7.23 58.37
C LEU A 1043 -55.47 6.14 59.32
N SER A 1044 -56.06 5.95 60.51
CA SER A 1044 -55.60 5.04 61.56
C SER A 1044 -55.31 3.61 61.05
N ASN A 1045 -56.13 3.10 60.12
CA ASN A 1045 -55.98 1.76 59.54
C ASN A 1045 -55.01 1.65 58.34
N GLN A 1046 -54.32 2.74 57.97
CA GLN A 1046 -53.31 2.74 56.89
C GLN A 1046 -51.89 2.56 57.45
N PRO A 1047 -50.96 1.87 56.76
CA PRO A 1047 -49.57 1.76 57.23
C PRO A 1047 -48.85 3.12 57.22
N ALA A 1048 -47.78 3.24 58.01
CA ALA A 1048 -46.89 4.40 57.95
C ALA A 1048 -46.31 4.56 56.53
N GLY A 1049 -46.27 5.78 56.00
CA GLY A 1049 -45.89 6.03 54.62
C GLY A 1049 -46.32 7.38 54.05
N ILE A 1050 -46.00 7.60 52.78
CA ILE A 1050 -46.37 8.82 52.04
C ILE A 1050 -47.60 8.55 51.18
N TYR A 1051 -48.56 9.47 51.27
CA TYR A 1051 -49.81 9.46 50.54
C TYR A 1051 -50.02 10.77 49.77
N LEU A 1052 -50.82 10.73 48.71
CA LEU A 1052 -51.23 11.90 47.94
C LEU A 1052 -52.73 12.13 48.14
N LEU A 1053 -53.09 13.28 48.69
CA LEU A 1053 -54.46 13.76 48.80
C LEU A 1053 -54.76 14.70 47.65
N ARG A 1054 -55.63 14.27 46.74
CA ARG A 1054 -56.18 15.09 45.67
C ARG A 1054 -57.48 15.74 46.15
N ILE A 1055 -57.54 17.06 46.10
CA ILE A 1055 -58.72 17.88 46.40
C ILE A 1055 -59.26 18.42 45.08
N GLN A 1056 -60.49 18.09 44.73
CA GLN A 1056 -61.15 18.55 43.51
C GLN A 1056 -62.45 19.28 43.85
N ILE A 1057 -62.64 20.49 43.32
CA ILE A 1057 -63.85 21.31 43.51
C ILE A 1057 -64.29 21.80 42.13
N GLY A 1058 -65.38 21.25 41.62
CA GLY A 1058 -65.76 21.41 40.21
C GLY A 1058 -64.65 20.92 39.27
N ASP A 1059 -64.22 21.81 38.37
CA ASP A 1059 -63.14 21.54 37.40
C ASP A 1059 -61.74 21.87 37.92
N ARG A 1060 -61.64 22.46 39.13
CA ARG A 1060 -60.38 22.87 39.74
C ARG A 1060 -59.83 21.75 40.62
N GLN A 1061 -58.51 21.55 40.61
CA GLN A 1061 -57.87 20.49 41.38
C GLN A 1061 -56.53 20.94 41.98
N SER A 1062 -56.29 20.52 43.23
CA SER A 1062 -55.00 20.64 43.93
C SER A 1062 -54.61 19.28 44.54
N VAL A 1063 -53.31 18.98 44.65
CA VAL A 1063 -52.82 17.77 45.33
C VAL A 1063 -51.89 18.14 46.48
N ARG A 1064 -51.97 17.40 47.59
CA ARG A 1064 -51.18 17.58 48.81
C ARG A 1064 -50.53 16.27 49.21
N LYS A 1065 -49.25 16.33 49.56
CA LYS A 1065 -48.52 15.19 50.10
C LYS A 1065 -48.80 15.05 51.58
N ILE A 1066 -49.34 13.92 52.02
CA ILE A 1066 -49.52 13.56 53.42
C ILE A 1066 -48.42 12.57 53.82
N VAL A 1067 -47.84 12.77 54.99
CA VAL A 1067 -46.89 11.84 55.60
C VAL A 1067 -47.54 11.24 56.84
N LYS A 1068 -47.79 9.93 56.83
CA LYS A 1068 -48.26 9.18 58.00
C LYS A 1068 -47.07 8.54 58.71
N GLN A 1069 -46.92 8.79 60.00
CA GLN A 1069 -45.90 8.17 60.86
C GLN A 1069 -46.37 6.89 61.51
#